data_AF-A0A5E6P082-F1
#
_entry.id   AF-A0A5E6P082-F1
#
_cell.length_a   1.000
_cell.length_b   1.000
_cell.length_c   1.000
_cell.angle_alpha   90.00
_cell.angle_beta   90.00
_cell.angle_gamma   90.00
#
_symmetry.space_group_name_H-M   'P 1'
#
loop_
_entity.id
_entity.type
_entity.pdbx_description
1 polymer ?
#
loop_
_entity_poly.entity_id
_entity_poly.type
_entity_poly.pdbx_seq_one_letter_code
_entity_poly.pdbx_strand_id
1 'polypeptide(L)'
;MNHILINATHSEEIRVAIVRNKKLTSLNIETSLNQKNKGNIYKGKISRVEQSLEAAFVDYGKERQGFLPFKEVTEILKENAKASGEKLTISDVLKEGQEIIVQVEKEERGNKGAALSTYINLAGAYMILTPNNAKSNGISRQITSSDRQSLKEVIEKITLPENSGLIIRTAGAGKTLEELQWEVDYLSELWRSINTAAEKRSAPFLIYQESDIVIRTLRDYLREDTDSVIIDDLTTFQNAKEFVSFVLPHHLDRIKQFDASEHSLFNHMGVESQVKSVFEREVSLRTGATIVFDPTEALTAIDINSARATKGFDIEETAYNTNLEAAKEIAAQLQLRDIGGLVVVDFIDMTSEEHKKSIEKAMEKATSSDRARIQIGTISRFGLLEMSRQRLMSSVTESVEKTCPACEGRGTTPTVPSLALSILRQLEDGCNASNQTQKLTIQSSVDVITYLLNEKRADIGRLENKHEIKITLLPNPYMQFPNFNINKQKGDKKSHHKSYQGISKPQQNIAENGLSNTKEEAAIDTNHPITRVPNQKKTKSSLSFWGKIKSIFGSNKKKKKPEKNHNNKNNRNRNKNRNKNNRNHNQNKTQNNQQNKQNHKAQNNKQQNKAQNQNKSQGKPQNKSQNENSKPQAQSRGKPQEQTKPANLASKAQKQVKENLRQNQHQSQNQKSKK
;
A
#
# COMPACT_ATOMS: atom_id res chain seq x y z
N MET A 1 -15.91 -16.58 11.01
CA MET A 1 -16.22 -16.70 9.58
C MET A 1 -15.33 -15.75 8.80
N ASN A 2 -14.92 -16.18 7.61
CA ASN A 2 -14.02 -15.49 6.70
C ASN A 2 -14.74 -15.23 5.37
N HIS A 3 -14.85 -13.96 4.98
CA HIS A 3 -15.56 -13.56 3.77
C HIS A 3 -14.66 -12.72 2.87
N ILE A 4 -14.80 -12.92 1.56
CA ILE A 4 -14.35 -11.95 0.55
C ILE A 4 -15.60 -11.18 0.12
N LEU A 5 -15.56 -9.85 0.24
CA LEU A 5 -16.65 -8.96 -0.13
C LEU A 5 -16.21 -8.12 -1.34
N ILE A 6 -17.02 -8.10 -2.38
CA ILE A 6 -16.75 -7.39 -3.62
C ILE A 6 -17.90 -6.41 -3.86
N ASN A 7 -17.59 -5.13 -3.71
CA ASN A 7 -18.50 -4.03 -3.98
C ASN A 7 -18.12 -3.43 -5.34
N ALA A 8 -18.99 -3.66 -6.33
CA ALA A 8 -18.78 -3.33 -7.74
C ALA A 8 -20.04 -2.68 -8.38
N THR A 9 -20.98 -2.20 -7.56
CA THR A 9 -22.21 -1.51 -8.00
C THR A 9 -21.94 -0.25 -8.82
N HIS A 10 -20.78 0.39 -8.62
CA HIS A 10 -20.31 1.55 -9.37
C HIS A 10 -19.12 1.13 -10.24
N SER A 11 -19.15 1.43 -11.55
CA SER A 11 -18.10 1.03 -12.49
C SER A 11 -16.84 1.90 -12.35
N GLU A 12 -16.97 3.05 -11.71
CA GLU A 12 -15.92 4.02 -11.42
C GLU A 12 -14.92 3.51 -10.36
N GLU A 13 -15.38 2.67 -9.43
CA GLU A 13 -14.60 2.15 -8.30
C GLU A 13 -15.07 0.75 -7.90
N ILE A 14 -14.17 -0.25 -8.01
CA ILE A 14 -14.38 -1.60 -7.48
C ILE A 14 -13.60 -1.74 -6.17
N ARG A 15 -14.32 -2.06 -5.09
CA ARG A 15 -13.74 -2.25 -3.75
C ARG A 15 -13.80 -3.72 -3.35
N VAL A 16 -12.67 -4.29 -2.94
CA VAL A 16 -12.57 -5.68 -2.50
C VAL A 16 -11.99 -5.78 -1.09
N ALA A 17 -12.79 -6.31 -0.18
CA ALA A 17 -12.50 -6.40 1.26
C ALA A 17 -12.41 -7.85 1.72
N ILE A 18 -11.37 -8.18 2.48
CA ILE A 18 -11.20 -9.50 3.10
C ILE A 18 -11.44 -9.38 4.58
N VAL A 19 -12.48 -10.07 5.05
CA VAL A 19 -13.03 -9.92 6.40
C VAL A 19 -12.85 -11.24 7.15
N ARG A 20 -12.17 -11.20 8.30
CA ARG A 20 -11.98 -12.35 9.18
C ARG A 20 -12.57 -12.04 10.54
N ASN A 21 -13.58 -12.81 10.96
CA ASN A 21 -14.30 -12.63 12.22
C ASN A 21 -14.81 -11.18 12.44
N LYS A 22 -15.44 -10.61 11.40
CA LYS A 22 -15.91 -9.22 11.32
C LYS A 22 -14.83 -8.12 11.36
N LYS A 23 -13.54 -8.45 11.46
CA LYS A 23 -12.44 -7.47 11.28
C LYS A 23 -11.99 -7.44 9.82
N LEU A 24 -11.84 -6.24 9.26
CA LEU A 24 -11.20 -6.01 7.97
C LEU A 24 -9.71 -6.37 8.06
N THR A 25 -9.20 -7.17 7.12
CA THR A 25 -7.81 -7.68 7.13
C THR A 25 -7.03 -7.37 5.86
N SER A 26 -7.72 -7.07 4.76
CA SER A 26 -7.14 -6.52 3.54
C SER A 26 -8.22 -5.72 2.83
N LEU A 27 -7.84 -4.58 2.27
CA LEU A 27 -8.66 -3.75 1.40
C LEU A 27 -7.86 -3.54 0.12
N ASN A 28 -8.49 -3.76 -1.03
CA ASN A 28 -7.97 -3.35 -2.32
C ASN A 28 -9.06 -2.54 -3.01
N ILE A 29 -8.65 -1.49 -3.70
CA ILE A 29 -9.53 -0.62 -4.49
C ILE A 29 -8.86 -0.43 -5.85
N GLU A 30 -9.66 -0.46 -6.89
CA GLU A 30 -9.27 -0.16 -8.27
C GLU A 30 -10.30 0.80 -8.86
N THR A 31 -9.84 1.93 -9.39
CA THR A 31 -10.69 2.95 -10.01
C THR A 31 -10.49 2.94 -11.52
N SER A 32 -11.45 3.43 -12.30
CA SER A 32 -11.30 3.49 -13.77
C SER A 32 -10.09 4.32 -14.21
N LEU A 33 -9.63 5.24 -13.36
CA LEU A 33 -8.54 6.19 -13.64
C LEU A 33 -7.17 5.67 -13.19
N ASN A 34 -7.15 4.66 -12.32
CA ASN A 34 -5.93 4.11 -11.74
C ASN A 34 -6.00 2.58 -11.72
N GLN A 35 -6.11 2.00 -12.92
CA GLN A 35 -6.00 0.56 -13.13
C GLN A 35 -4.56 0.12 -12.85
N LYS A 36 -4.42 -0.97 -12.09
CA LYS A 36 -3.11 -1.45 -11.63
C LYS A 36 -2.35 -2.13 -12.76
N ASN A 37 -1.46 -1.37 -13.40
CA ASN A 37 -0.62 -1.81 -14.52
C ASN A 37 0.41 -2.88 -14.16
N LYS A 38 0.62 -3.20 -12.87
CA LYS A 38 1.52 -4.28 -12.44
C LYS A 38 1.10 -5.63 -13.01
N GLY A 39 2.02 -6.31 -13.69
CA GLY A 39 1.79 -7.58 -14.36
C GLY A 39 1.45 -7.45 -15.85
N ASN A 40 1.01 -6.28 -16.32
CA ASN A 40 0.76 -6.03 -17.75
C ASN A 40 2.04 -6.23 -18.57
N ILE A 41 1.86 -6.75 -19.78
CA ILE A 41 2.94 -7.03 -20.74
C ILE A 41 2.74 -6.15 -21.97
N TYR A 42 3.80 -5.42 -22.33
CA TYR A 42 3.82 -4.49 -23.45
C TYR A 42 4.88 -4.89 -24.46
N LYS A 43 4.67 -4.56 -25.73
CA LYS A 43 5.77 -4.41 -26.68
C LYS A 43 6.29 -2.99 -26.53
N GLY A 44 7.51 -2.84 -26.03
CA GLY A 44 8.19 -1.57 -25.86
C GLY A 44 9.32 -1.38 -26.87
N LYS A 45 9.81 -0.15 -26.97
CA LYS A 45 10.96 0.25 -27.79
C LYS A 45 12.02 0.87 -26.89
N ILE A 46 13.28 0.45 -27.02
CA ILE A 46 14.39 1.06 -26.29
C ILE A 46 14.54 2.51 -26.73
N SER A 47 14.33 3.45 -25.82
CA SER A 47 14.49 4.88 -26.05
C SER A 47 15.95 5.32 -25.95
N ARG A 48 16.66 4.80 -24.94
CA ARG A 48 18.09 5.02 -24.73
C ARG A 48 18.70 3.94 -23.84
N VAL A 49 20.01 3.75 -23.94
CA VAL A 49 20.78 2.81 -23.09
C VAL A 49 21.77 3.57 -22.21
N GLU A 50 21.71 3.36 -20.90
CA GLU A 50 22.49 4.06 -19.88
C GLU A 50 23.47 3.11 -19.20
N GLN A 51 24.69 3.01 -19.74
CA GLN A 51 25.74 2.14 -19.22
C GLN A 51 26.12 2.48 -17.77
N SER A 52 26.05 3.76 -17.38
CA SER A 52 26.35 4.24 -16.03
C SER A 52 25.42 3.67 -14.95
N LEU A 53 24.20 3.29 -15.33
CA LEU A 53 23.17 2.70 -14.46
C LEU A 53 23.03 1.18 -14.66
N GLU A 54 23.79 0.59 -15.59
CA GLU A 54 23.56 -0.74 -16.17
C GLU A 54 22.06 -0.95 -16.51
N ALA A 55 21.45 -0.02 -17.24
CA ALA A 55 20.02 -0.06 -17.53
C ALA A 55 19.66 0.54 -18.90
N ALA A 56 18.47 0.23 -19.39
CA ALA A 56 17.88 0.86 -20.57
C ALA A 56 16.54 1.52 -20.18
N PHE A 57 16.21 2.62 -20.87
CA PHE A 57 14.90 3.25 -20.79
C PHE A 57 14.04 2.78 -21.97
N VAL A 58 12.79 2.41 -21.68
CA VAL A 58 11.87 1.81 -22.66
C VAL A 58 10.64 2.68 -22.80
N ASP A 59 10.33 3.12 -24.02
CA ASP A 59 9.00 3.61 -24.36
C ASP A 59 8.07 2.40 -24.54
N TYR A 60 7.02 2.36 -23.71
CA TYR A 60 6.01 1.30 -23.69
C TYR A 60 4.58 1.86 -23.82
N GLY A 61 4.45 3.10 -24.33
CA GLY A 61 3.16 3.74 -24.60
C GLY A 61 2.56 4.55 -23.43
N LYS A 62 3.31 4.72 -22.33
CA LYS A 62 2.93 5.60 -21.21
C LYS A 62 3.70 6.93 -21.28
N GLU A 63 3.20 7.95 -20.56
CA GLU A 63 3.82 9.28 -20.51
C GLU A 63 5.28 9.27 -20.05
N ARG A 64 5.66 8.27 -19.24
CA ARG A 64 7.02 8.11 -18.71
C ARG A 64 7.63 6.82 -19.23
N GLN A 65 8.91 6.90 -19.54
CA GLN A 65 9.70 5.73 -19.96
C GLN A 65 9.90 4.79 -18.77
N GLY A 66 9.72 3.49 -19.01
CA GLY A 66 10.02 2.45 -18.04
C GLY A 66 11.53 2.21 -17.91
N PHE A 67 11.95 1.73 -16.75
CA PHE A 67 13.34 1.45 -16.40
C PHE A 67 13.60 -0.06 -16.40
N LEU A 68 14.43 -0.54 -17.34
CA LEU A 68 14.83 -1.93 -17.49
C LEU A 68 16.30 -2.11 -17.08
N PRO A 69 16.60 -2.60 -15.86
CA PRO A 69 17.98 -2.86 -15.44
C PRO A 69 18.53 -4.14 -16.08
N PHE A 70 19.85 -4.21 -16.28
CA PHE A 70 20.53 -5.31 -16.96
C PHE A 70 20.30 -6.69 -16.32
N LYS A 71 20.07 -6.73 -15.00
CA LYS A 71 19.74 -7.95 -14.25
C LYS A 71 18.38 -8.56 -14.64
N GLU A 72 17.49 -7.74 -15.20
CA GLU A 72 16.14 -8.12 -15.65
C GLU A 72 16.07 -8.34 -17.17
N VAL A 73 17.23 -8.39 -17.84
CA VAL A 73 17.38 -8.81 -19.24
C VAL A 73 17.55 -10.34 -19.28
N THR A 74 16.78 -11.03 -20.13
CA THR A 74 16.82 -12.49 -20.30
C THR A 74 18.15 -12.98 -20.87
N GLU A 75 18.53 -14.21 -20.54
CA GLU A 75 19.77 -14.82 -21.04
C GLU A 75 19.75 -14.98 -22.57
N ILE A 76 18.59 -15.28 -23.16
CA ILE A 76 18.38 -15.40 -24.61
C ILE A 76 18.79 -14.11 -25.36
N LEU A 77 18.54 -12.93 -24.78
CA LEU A 77 18.98 -11.66 -25.36
C LEU A 77 20.51 -11.47 -25.21
N LYS A 78 21.11 -11.96 -24.12
CA LYS A 78 22.55 -11.87 -23.84
C LYS A 78 23.38 -12.86 -24.65
N GLU A 79 22.87 -14.06 -24.94
CA GLU A 79 23.56 -15.11 -25.71
C GLU A 79 23.93 -14.65 -27.13
N ASN A 80 23.13 -13.76 -27.71
CA ASN A 80 23.35 -13.19 -29.04
C ASN A 80 24.32 -11.98 -29.05
N ALA A 81 24.79 -11.54 -27.89
CA ALA A 81 25.62 -10.36 -27.74
C ALA A 81 27.11 -10.71 -27.60
N LYS A 82 27.98 -9.86 -28.15
CA LYS A 82 29.44 -9.96 -28.00
C LYS A 82 29.90 -8.88 -27.04
N ALA A 83 30.57 -9.25 -25.95
CA ALA A 83 31.12 -8.30 -25.00
C ALA A 83 32.22 -7.45 -25.64
N SER A 84 32.12 -6.13 -25.54
CA SER A 84 33.18 -5.19 -25.96
C SER A 84 34.33 -5.07 -24.94
N GLY A 85 34.28 -5.80 -23.82
CA GLY A 85 35.30 -5.79 -22.76
C GLY A 85 35.26 -7.07 -21.89
N GLU A 86 35.87 -7.03 -20.70
CA GLU A 86 35.97 -8.21 -19.79
C GLU A 86 34.63 -8.80 -19.34
N LYS A 87 33.56 -8.00 -19.35
CA LYS A 87 32.20 -8.39 -18.96
C LYS A 87 31.21 -7.85 -19.96
N LEU A 88 30.15 -8.62 -20.20
CA LEU A 88 29.01 -8.19 -20.99
C LEU A 88 28.27 -7.06 -20.27
N THR A 89 27.96 -5.98 -20.99
CA THR A 89 27.26 -4.80 -20.48
C THR A 89 25.90 -4.64 -21.15
N ILE A 90 25.04 -3.78 -20.58
CA ILE A 90 23.73 -3.44 -21.17
C ILE A 90 23.86 -2.94 -22.62
N SER A 91 24.91 -2.18 -22.94
CA SER A 91 25.17 -1.60 -24.26
C SER A 91 25.63 -2.62 -25.32
N ASP A 92 26.17 -3.76 -24.89
CA ASP A 92 26.52 -4.87 -25.80
C ASP A 92 25.25 -5.63 -26.25
N VAL A 93 24.20 -5.61 -25.41
CA VAL A 93 23.01 -6.46 -25.52
C VAL A 93 21.81 -5.74 -26.11
N LEU A 94 21.59 -4.48 -25.72
CA LEU A 94 20.44 -3.68 -26.14
C LEU A 94 20.89 -2.46 -26.96
N LYS A 95 20.09 -2.11 -27.98
CA LYS A 95 20.34 -0.95 -28.85
C LYS A 95 19.15 -0.01 -28.86
N GLU A 96 19.41 1.28 -29.05
CA GLU A 96 18.36 2.27 -29.23
C GLU A 96 17.48 1.92 -30.43
N GLY A 97 16.17 2.11 -30.28
CA GLY A 97 15.16 1.77 -31.28
C GLY A 97 14.79 0.28 -31.35
N GLN A 98 15.47 -0.62 -30.63
CA GLN A 98 15.13 -2.05 -30.58
C GLN A 98 13.76 -2.28 -29.93
N GLU A 99 12.90 -3.10 -30.55
CA GLU A 99 11.64 -3.54 -29.96
C GLU A 99 11.86 -4.75 -29.04
N ILE A 100 11.24 -4.74 -27.86
CA ILE A 100 11.31 -5.84 -26.88
C ILE A 100 9.97 -6.06 -26.17
N ILE A 101 9.71 -7.29 -25.72
CA ILE A 101 8.59 -7.59 -24.82
C ILE A 101 9.03 -7.31 -23.38
N VAL A 102 8.23 -6.54 -22.63
CA VAL A 102 8.49 -6.15 -21.24
C VAL A 102 7.25 -6.34 -20.38
N GLN A 103 7.44 -6.81 -19.14
CA GLN A 103 6.42 -6.85 -18.10
C GLN A 103 6.68 -5.77 -17.05
N VAL A 104 5.61 -5.15 -16.56
CA VAL A 104 5.67 -4.20 -15.42
C VAL A 104 5.82 -4.96 -14.11
N GLU A 105 7.02 -4.95 -13.54
CA GLU A 105 7.33 -5.54 -12.22
C GLU A 105 6.90 -4.62 -11.08
N LYS A 106 7.09 -3.30 -11.25
CA LYS A 106 6.66 -2.26 -10.30
C LYS A 106 6.08 -1.07 -11.05
N GLU A 107 4.98 -0.52 -10.52
CA GLU A 107 4.28 0.64 -11.08
C GLU A 107 5.12 1.91 -11.03
N GLU A 108 4.72 2.92 -11.80
CA GLU A 108 5.32 4.25 -11.75
C GLU A 108 5.13 4.88 -10.36
N ARG A 109 6.11 5.65 -9.87
CA ARG A 109 6.04 6.25 -8.54
C ARG A 109 6.68 7.63 -8.47
N GLY A 110 5.90 8.64 -8.10
CA GLY A 110 6.38 10.01 -7.88
C GLY A 110 6.89 10.62 -9.18
N ASN A 111 8.21 10.61 -9.38
CA ASN A 111 8.88 11.02 -10.63
C ASN A 111 9.64 9.87 -11.33
N LYS A 112 9.52 8.64 -10.85
CA LYS A 112 10.16 7.45 -11.44
C LYS A 112 9.16 6.71 -12.32
N GLY A 113 9.58 6.34 -13.54
CA GLY A 113 8.83 5.43 -14.40
C GLY A 113 8.78 4.01 -13.83
N ALA A 114 7.97 3.16 -14.45
CA ALA A 114 7.76 1.78 -14.02
C ALA A 114 9.07 0.96 -14.06
N ALA A 115 9.24 0.03 -13.12
CA ALA A 115 10.31 -0.97 -13.21
C ALA A 115 9.85 -2.10 -14.14
N LEU A 116 10.64 -2.35 -15.18
CA LEU A 116 10.35 -3.34 -16.21
C LEU A 116 11.27 -4.55 -16.09
N SER A 117 10.77 -5.70 -16.51
CA SER A 117 11.57 -6.91 -16.72
C SER A 117 11.25 -7.55 -18.06
N THR A 118 12.24 -8.17 -18.69
CA THR A 118 12.02 -9.07 -19.84
C THR A 118 11.73 -10.50 -19.39
N TYR A 119 11.94 -10.83 -18.11
CA TYR A 119 11.48 -12.09 -17.52
C TYR A 119 9.98 -12.01 -17.29
N ILE A 120 9.22 -12.74 -18.12
CA ILE A 120 7.76 -12.71 -18.09
C ILE A 120 7.27 -13.71 -17.04
N ASN A 121 6.37 -13.27 -16.17
CA ASN A 121 5.76 -14.10 -15.13
C ASN A 121 4.25 -14.15 -15.34
N LEU A 122 3.71 -15.32 -15.69
CA LEU A 122 2.29 -15.55 -15.90
C LEU A 122 1.70 -16.21 -14.66
N ALA A 123 0.82 -15.51 -13.95
CA ALA A 123 0.34 -15.91 -12.63
C ALA A 123 -0.95 -16.75 -12.71
N GLY A 124 -0.82 -18.06 -12.48
CA GLY A 124 -1.94 -18.98 -12.27
C GLY A 124 -2.45 -19.02 -10.83
N ALA A 125 -3.43 -19.88 -10.57
CA ALA A 125 -3.99 -20.08 -9.24
C ALA A 125 -3.06 -20.92 -8.35
N TYR A 126 -2.44 -21.95 -8.91
CA TYR A 126 -1.60 -22.91 -8.19
C TYR A 126 -0.10 -22.64 -8.35
N MET A 127 0.32 -22.00 -9.44
CA MET A 127 1.72 -21.67 -9.76
C MET A 127 1.88 -20.31 -10.46
N ILE A 128 3.14 -19.93 -10.69
CA ILE A 128 3.54 -18.86 -11.61
C ILE A 128 4.46 -19.53 -12.65
N LEU A 129 4.12 -19.42 -13.93
CA LEU A 129 4.99 -19.87 -15.02
C LEU A 129 5.91 -18.72 -15.44
N THR A 130 7.21 -19.00 -15.55
CA THR A 130 8.21 -18.06 -16.08
C THR A 130 8.74 -18.65 -17.40
N PRO A 131 8.06 -18.46 -18.55
CA PRO A 131 8.32 -19.22 -19.77
C PRO A 131 9.63 -18.88 -20.49
N ASN A 132 10.38 -17.88 -20.02
CA ASN A 132 11.69 -17.48 -20.54
C ASN A 132 12.78 -17.42 -19.46
N ASN A 133 12.63 -18.22 -18.39
CA ASN A 133 13.65 -18.37 -17.34
C ASN A 133 13.65 -19.77 -16.70
N ALA A 134 14.41 -20.71 -17.28
CA ALA A 134 14.60 -22.05 -16.72
C ALA A 134 15.23 -22.08 -15.30
N LYS A 135 15.84 -20.98 -14.84
CA LYS A 135 16.39 -20.87 -13.47
C LYS A 135 15.29 -20.56 -12.44
N SER A 136 14.09 -20.16 -12.88
CA SER A 136 12.95 -19.75 -12.04
C SER A 136 12.16 -20.95 -11.51
N ASN A 137 12.81 -21.88 -10.80
CA ASN A 137 12.17 -23.07 -10.23
C ASN A 137 12.06 -22.97 -8.70
N GLY A 138 10.86 -23.10 -8.12
CA GLY A 138 10.67 -22.92 -6.68
C GLY A 138 9.31 -23.32 -6.09
N ILE A 139 9.24 -23.29 -4.75
CA ILE A 139 8.03 -23.59 -3.97
C ILE A 139 7.82 -22.49 -2.93
N SER A 140 6.64 -21.85 -2.93
CA SER A 140 6.21 -20.74 -2.05
C SER A 140 6.69 -20.93 -0.60
N ARG A 141 7.29 -19.88 -0.02
CA ARG A 141 7.85 -19.90 1.36
C ARG A 141 6.83 -20.21 2.46
N GLN A 142 5.54 -20.04 2.19
CA GLN A 142 4.45 -20.28 3.14
C GLN A 142 4.02 -21.77 3.24
N ILE A 143 4.46 -22.62 2.31
CA ILE A 143 4.13 -24.05 2.30
C ILE A 143 4.94 -24.79 3.39
N THR A 144 4.29 -25.72 4.09
CA THR A 144 4.88 -26.49 5.19
C THR A 144 5.99 -27.43 4.72
N SER A 145 6.84 -27.90 5.65
CA SER A 145 7.96 -28.79 5.31
C SER A 145 7.51 -30.16 4.76
N SER A 146 6.38 -30.70 5.22
CA SER A 146 5.83 -31.97 4.72
C SER A 146 5.34 -31.83 3.28
N ASP A 147 4.56 -30.78 3.00
CA ASP A 147 3.93 -30.60 1.69
C ASP A 147 4.96 -30.22 0.62
N ARG A 148 6.09 -29.61 1.01
CA ARG A 148 7.24 -29.40 0.11
C ARG A 148 7.84 -30.68 -0.42
N GLN A 149 7.88 -31.75 0.37
CA GLN A 149 8.53 -32.99 -0.04
C GLN A 149 7.69 -33.71 -1.11
N SER A 150 6.38 -33.84 -0.88
CA SER A 150 5.46 -34.37 -1.90
C SER A 150 5.39 -33.49 -3.14
N LEU A 151 5.42 -32.16 -3.01
CA LEU A 151 5.44 -31.26 -4.17
C LEU A 151 6.70 -31.43 -5.04
N LYS A 152 7.89 -31.65 -4.45
CA LYS A 152 9.11 -31.91 -5.24
C LYS A 152 8.95 -33.13 -6.16
N GLU A 153 8.44 -34.23 -5.61
CA GLU A 153 8.19 -35.48 -6.36
C GLU A 153 7.13 -35.35 -7.46
N VAL A 154 6.27 -34.33 -7.40
CA VAL A 154 5.29 -34.00 -8.43
C VAL A 154 5.88 -33.05 -9.47
N ILE A 155 6.64 -32.02 -9.05
CA ILE A 155 7.29 -31.06 -9.96
C ILE A 155 8.25 -31.76 -10.93
N GLU A 156 9.00 -32.76 -10.48
CA GLU A 156 9.90 -33.57 -11.34
C GLU A 156 9.16 -34.35 -12.44
N LYS A 157 7.83 -34.48 -12.36
CA LYS A 157 6.98 -35.19 -13.34
C LYS A 157 6.18 -34.23 -14.23
N ILE A 158 6.23 -32.92 -13.99
CA ILE A 158 5.57 -31.90 -14.81
C ILE A 158 6.39 -31.73 -16.10
N THR A 159 5.73 -31.86 -17.24
CA THR A 159 6.32 -31.53 -18.54
C THR A 159 6.28 -30.03 -18.75
N LEU A 160 7.44 -29.38 -18.64
CA LEU A 160 7.64 -27.95 -18.91
C LEU A 160 8.07 -27.70 -20.36
N PRO A 161 7.66 -26.57 -20.97
CA PRO A 161 8.25 -26.12 -22.23
C PRO A 161 9.75 -25.78 -22.07
N GLU A 162 10.48 -25.77 -23.19
CA GLU A 162 11.88 -25.36 -23.18
C GLU A 162 12.07 -23.95 -22.61
N ASN A 163 13.21 -23.73 -21.95
CA ASN A 163 13.60 -22.47 -21.30
C ASN A 163 12.61 -21.92 -20.24
N SER A 164 11.62 -22.73 -19.81
CA SER A 164 10.61 -22.35 -18.82
C SER A 164 10.98 -22.80 -17.40
N GLY A 165 10.59 -22.00 -16.40
CA GLY A 165 10.60 -22.38 -14.98
C GLY A 165 9.23 -22.18 -14.34
N LEU A 166 8.99 -22.81 -13.18
CA LEU A 166 7.74 -22.66 -12.42
C LEU A 166 7.96 -22.36 -10.93
N ILE A 167 7.06 -21.59 -10.33
CA ILE A 167 7.00 -21.36 -8.89
C ILE A 167 5.64 -21.80 -8.35
N ILE A 168 5.58 -22.90 -7.58
CA ILE A 168 4.34 -23.36 -6.94
C ILE A 168 3.91 -22.35 -5.85
N ARG A 169 2.69 -21.83 -5.96
CA ARG A 169 2.03 -20.93 -5.00
C ARG A 169 1.44 -21.73 -3.85
N THR A 170 1.10 -21.06 -2.75
CA THR A 170 0.54 -21.69 -1.54
C THR A 170 -0.76 -22.49 -1.81
N ALA A 171 -1.54 -22.13 -2.83
CA ALA A 171 -2.75 -22.87 -3.24
C ALA A 171 -2.48 -24.11 -4.10
N GLY A 172 -1.26 -24.29 -4.60
CA GLY A 172 -0.83 -25.52 -5.29
C GLY A 172 -0.46 -26.65 -4.33
N ALA A 173 -0.38 -26.40 -3.01
CA ALA A 173 -0.18 -27.45 -2.03
C ALA A 173 -1.36 -28.45 -2.04
N GLY A 174 -1.04 -29.75 -2.07
CA GLY A 174 -2.04 -30.83 -2.12
C GLY A 174 -2.70 -31.06 -3.48
N LYS A 175 -2.27 -30.36 -4.54
CA LYS A 175 -2.78 -30.55 -5.91
C LYS A 175 -2.16 -31.75 -6.61
N THR A 176 -2.93 -32.39 -7.50
CA THR A 176 -2.45 -33.54 -8.28
C THR A 176 -1.54 -33.10 -9.43
N LEU A 177 -0.76 -34.05 -9.97
CA LEU A 177 0.01 -33.82 -11.20
C LEU A 177 -0.90 -33.37 -12.36
N GLU A 178 -2.11 -33.92 -12.48
CA GLU A 178 -3.08 -33.57 -13.53
C GLU A 178 -3.56 -32.11 -13.40
N GLU A 179 -3.85 -31.65 -12.18
CA GLU A 179 -4.25 -30.26 -11.91
C GLU A 179 -3.12 -29.25 -12.18
N LEU A 180 -1.87 -29.63 -11.85
CA LEU A 180 -0.71 -28.77 -12.04
C LEU A 180 -0.26 -28.76 -13.51
N GLN A 181 -0.26 -29.89 -14.21
CA GLN A 181 0.09 -29.96 -15.63
C GLN A 181 -0.89 -29.15 -16.48
N TRP A 182 -2.19 -29.28 -16.22
CA TRP A 182 -3.22 -28.48 -16.89
C TRP A 182 -2.97 -26.96 -16.74
N GLU A 183 -2.46 -26.50 -15.59
CA GLU A 183 -2.12 -25.09 -15.40
C GLU A 183 -0.84 -24.67 -16.14
N VAL A 184 0.18 -25.55 -16.24
CA VAL A 184 1.33 -25.33 -17.13
C VAL A 184 0.87 -25.20 -18.58
N ASP A 185 -0.02 -26.09 -19.04
CA ASP A 185 -0.47 -26.16 -20.43
C ASP A 185 -1.19 -24.86 -20.85
N TYR A 186 -2.15 -24.37 -20.05
CA TYR A 186 -2.86 -23.12 -20.40
C TYR A 186 -1.97 -21.87 -20.29
N LEU A 187 -1.06 -21.82 -19.30
CA LEU A 187 -0.11 -20.70 -19.17
C LEU A 187 0.89 -20.68 -20.34
N SER A 188 1.24 -21.85 -20.88
CA SER A 188 2.06 -21.99 -22.09
C SER A 188 1.33 -21.56 -23.35
N GLU A 189 0.03 -21.85 -23.46
CA GLU A 189 -0.83 -21.36 -24.56
C GLU A 189 -1.01 -19.83 -24.52
N LEU A 190 -1.18 -19.26 -23.32
CA LEU A 190 -1.19 -17.80 -23.13
C LEU A 190 0.15 -17.18 -23.55
N TRP A 191 1.29 -17.77 -23.18
CA TRP A 191 2.61 -17.29 -23.63
C TRP A 191 2.78 -17.33 -25.16
N ARG A 192 2.35 -18.42 -25.80
CA ARG A 192 2.35 -18.54 -27.27
C ARG A 192 1.49 -17.45 -27.92
N SER A 193 0.35 -17.14 -27.32
CA SER A 193 -0.55 -16.07 -27.79
C SER A 193 0.10 -14.69 -27.66
N ILE A 194 0.78 -14.41 -26.53
CA ILE A 194 1.54 -13.17 -26.29
C ILE A 194 2.61 -12.96 -27.36
N ASN A 195 3.43 -13.98 -27.68
CA ASN A 195 4.43 -13.87 -28.74
C ASN A 195 3.78 -13.64 -30.12
N THR A 196 2.72 -14.37 -30.43
CA THR A 196 1.98 -14.23 -31.70
C THR A 196 1.38 -12.84 -31.86
N ALA A 197 0.94 -12.20 -30.78
CA ALA A 197 0.46 -10.82 -30.80
C ALA A 197 1.60 -9.80 -30.92
N ALA A 198 2.72 -10.03 -30.24
CA ALA A 198 3.92 -9.19 -30.31
C ALA A 198 4.53 -9.14 -31.72
N GLU A 199 4.50 -10.24 -32.48
CA GLU A 199 4.99 -10.28 -33.86
C GLU A 199 4.12 -9.48 -34.84
N LYS A 200 2.80 -9.42 -34.62
CA LYS A 200 1.82 -8.84 -35.55
C LYS A 200 1.77 -7.31 -35.59
N ARG A 201 2.28 -6.62 -34.56
CA ARG A 201 2.16 -5.16 -34.40
C ARG A 201 3.49 -4.56 -33.95
N SER A 202 3.80 -3.35 -34.43
CA SER A 202 4.98 -2.57 -34.02
C SER A 202 4.78 -1.93 -32.65
N ALA A 203 5.86 -1.71 -31.92
CA ALA A 203 5.85 -1.02 -30.63
C ALA A 203 5.57 0.49 -30.78
N PRO A 204 5.05 1.18 -29.73
CA PRO A 204 4.63 0.62 -28.44
C PRO A 204 3.14 0.23 -28.41
N PHE A 205 2.80 -0.84 -27.66
CA PHE A 205 1.41 -1.19 -27.30
C PHE A 205 1.31 -2.24 -26.17
N LEU A 206 0.18 -2.23 -25.45
CA LEU A 206 -0.24 -3.29 -24.52
C LEU A 206 -0.57 -4.61 -25.23
N ILE A 207 0.22 -5.66 -24.96
CA ILE A 207 -0.04 -7.01 -25.49
C ILE A 207 -1.07 -7.73 -24.62
N TYR A 208 -0.87 -7.72 -23.30
CA TYR A 208 -1.69 -8.45 -22.32
C TYR A 208 -1.93 -7.59 -21.08
N GLN A 209 -3.20 -7.45 -20.69
CA GLN A 209 -3.62 -6.81 -19.45
C GLN A 209 -3.81 -7.88 -18.36
N GLU A 210 -3.10 -7.73 -17.24
CA GLU A 210 -3.25 -8.60 -16.06
C GLU A 210 -4.69 -8.53 -15.52
N SER A 211 -5.21 -9.65 -15.03
CA SER A 211 -6.61 -9.79 -14.63
C SER A 211 -7.04 -8.74 -13.59
N ASP A 212 -8.30 -8.31 -13.67
CA ASP A 212 -8.90 -7.31 -12.79
C ASP A 212 -8.80 -7.65 -11.29
N ILE A 213 -9.01 -6.66 -10.42
CA ILE A 213 -9.00 -6.81 -8.96
C ILE A 213 -9.85 -7.99 -8.44
N VAL A 214 -10.96 -8.36 -9.09
CA VAL A 214 -11.86 -9.44 -8.66
C VAL A 214 -11.25 -10.80 -8.96
N ILE A 215 -10.90 -11.06 -10.22
CA ILE A 215 -10.24 -12.30 -10.65
C ILE A 215 -8.90 -12.48 -9.92
N ARG A 216 -8.12 -11.41 -9.82
CA ARG A 216 -6.86 -11.35 -9.05
C ARG A 216 -7.09 -11.72 -7.59
N THR A 217 -8.15 -11.21 -6.95
CA THR A 217 -8.47 -11.57 -5.55
C THR A 217 -8.89 -13.03 -5.43
N LEU A 218 -9.73 -13.55 -6.33
CA LEU A 218 -10.17 -14.95 -6.31
C LEU A 218 -8.95 -15.87 -6.44
N ARG A 219 -8.08 -15.64 -7.43
CA ARG A 219 -6.81 -16.36 -7.63
C ARG A 219 -5.93 -16.33 -6.37
N ASP A 220 -5.76 -15.16 -5.76
CA ASP A 220 -4.74 -14.92 -4.73
C ASP A 220 -5.23 -15.16 -3.28
N TYR A 221 -6.54 -15.23 -3.05
CA TYR A 221 -7.15 -15.31 -1.72
C TYR A 221 -8.32 -16.30 -1.56
N LEU A 222 -8.94 -16.84 -2.61
CA LEU A 222 -9.95 -17.89 -2.45
C LEU A 222 -9.28 -19.20 -2.03
N ARG A 223 -9.50 -19.63 -0.79
CA ARG A 223 -8.85 -20.78 -0.16
C ARG A 223 -9.86 -21.60 0.63
N GLU A 224 -9.45 -22.78 1.10
CA GLU A 224 -10.33 -23.67 1.89
C GLU A 224 -10.91 -23.00 3.15
N ASP A 225 -10.21 -22.05 3.76
CA ASP A 225 -10.64 -21.28 4.94
C ASP A 225 -11.60 -20.11 4.62
N THR A 226 -11.99 -19.90 3.36
CA THR A 226 -12.92 -18.84 2.93
C THR A 226 -14.36 -19.34 2.93
N ASP A 227 -15.21 -18.89 3.85
CA ASP A 227 -16.60 -19.38 3.98
C ASP A 227 -17.51 -18.93 2.82
N SER A 228 -17.31 -17.71 2.31
CA SER A 228 -18.04 -17.22 1.13
C SER A 228 -17.33 -16.06 0.43
N VAL A 229 -17.54 -15.95 -0.88
CA VAL A 229 -17.35 -14.73 -1.66
C VAL A 229 -18.73 -14.11 -1.88
N ILE A 230 -18.90 -12.83 -1.56
CA ILE A 230 -20.16 -12.11 -1.68
C ILE A 230 -19.95 -10.94 -2.64
N ILE A 231 -20.75 -10.87 -3.70
CA ILE A 231 -20.60 -9.92 -4.82
C ILE A 231 -21.94 -9.23 -5.05
N ASP A 232 -21.94 -7.90 -5.14
CA ASP A 232 -23.19 -7.10 -5.24
C ASP A 232 -23.58 -6.63 -6.64
N ASP A 233 -22.69 -6.74 -7.63
CA ASP A 233 -23.03 -6.59 -9.06
C ASP A 233 -23.23 -7.96 -9.74
N LEU A 234 -24.25 -8.04 -10.60
CA LEU A 234 -24.62 -9.24 -11.34
C LEU A 234 -23.57 -9.61 -12.40
N THR A 235 -23.01 -8.63 -13.11
CA THR A 235 -22.03 -8.88 -14.19
C THR A 235 -20.73 -9.44 -13.61
N THR A 236 -20.23 -8.78 -12.57
CA THR A 236 -19.08 -9.18 -11.76
C THR A 236 -19.30 -10.56 -11.13
N PHE A 237 -20.52 -10.84 -10.63
CA PHE A 237 -20.86 -12.16 -10.09
C PHE A 237 -20.81 -13.27 -11.16
N GLN A 238 -21.31 -13.01 -12.37
CA GLN A 238 -21.26 -13.96 -13.49
C GLN A 238 -19.81 -14.26 -13.89
N ASN A 239 -19.00 -13.23 -14.12
CA ASN A 239 -17.59 -13.36 -14.50
C ASN A 239 -16.78 -14.11 -13.42
N ALA A 240 -16.97 -13.76 -12.14
CA ALA A 240 -16.34 -14.44 -11.01
C ALA A 240 -16.73 -15.92 -10.94
N LYS A 241 -18.02 -16.24 -11.14
CA LYS A 241 -18.53 -17.62 -11.12
C LYS A 241 -18.02 -18.43 -12.30
N GLU A 242 -17.89 -17.83 -13.48
CA GLU A 242 -17.31 -18.44 -14.66
C GLU A 242 -15.84 -18.83 -14.40
N PHE A 243 -15.00 -17.86 -14.03
CA PHE A 243 -13.59 -18.09 -13.69
C PHE A 243 -13.42 -19.19 -12.63
N VAL A 244 -14.20 -19.14 -11.53
CA VAL A 244 -14.18 -20.17 -10.48
C VAL A 244 -14.63 -21.53 -11.02
N SER A 245 -15.56 -21.60 -11.98
CA SER A 245 -15.98 -22.86 -12.60
C SER A 245 -14.90 -23.52 -13.46
N PHE A 246 -13.99 -22.72 -14.05
CA PHE A 246 -12.86 -23.20 -14.83
C PHE A 246 -11.67 -23.57 -13.95
N VAL A 247 -11.29 -22.70 -13.01
CA VAL A 247 -10.01 -22.79 -12.27
C VAL A 247 -10.14 -23.36 -10.85
N LEU A 248 -11.26 -23.13 -10.16
CA LEU A 248 -11.45 -23.49 -8.75
C LEU A 248 -12.83 -24.15 -8.50
N PRO A 249 -13.22 -25.21 -9.25
CA PRO A 249 -14.60 -25.72 -9.26
C PRO A 249 -15.10 -26.22 -7.89
N HIS A 250 -14.19 -26.61 -6.99
CA HIS A 250 -14.50 -27.00 -5.60
C HIS A 250 -14.89 -25.84 -4.67
N HIS A 251 -14.86 -24.59 -5.14
CA HIS A 251 -15.26 -23.40 -4.38
C HIS A 251 -16.47 -22.68 -5.00
N LEU A 252 -17.08 -23.23 -6.05
CA LEU A 252 -18.18 -22.59 -6.78
C LEU A 252 -19.44 -22.34 -5.91
N ASP A 253 -19.70 -23.22 -4.93
CA ASP A 253 -20.78 -23.10 -3.94
C ASP A 253 -20.60 -21.94 -2.94
N ARG A 254 -19.36 -21.43 -2.82
CA ARG A 254 -19.00 -20.31 -1.95
C ARG A 254 -19.27 -18.95 -2.58
N ILE A 255 -19.45 -18.88 -3.91
CA ILE A 255 -19.68 -17.65 -4.66
C ILE A 255 -21.17 -17.30 -4.60
N LYS A 256 -21.49 -16.16 -3.97
CA LYS A 256 -22.87 -15.72 -3.70
C LYS A 256 -23.08 -14.30 -4.23
N GLN A 257 -24.24 -14.10 -4.87
CA GLN A 257 -24.71 -12.77 -5.19
C GLN A 257 -25.37 -12.15 -3.94
N PHE A 258 -25.22 -10.85 -3.80
CA PHE A 258 -25.93 -10.01 -2.82
C PHE A 258 -26.82 -9.02 -3.57
N ASP A 259 -28.00 -8.74 -3.02
CA ASP A 259 -28.93 -7.76 -3.56
C ASP A 259 -28.68 -6.41 -2.88
N ALA A 260 -28.16 -5.44 -3.65
CA ALA A 260 -27.83 -4.10 -3.17
C ALA A 260 -29.01 -3.12 -3.14
N SER A 261 -30.24 -3.56 -3.42
CA SER A 261 -31.42 -2.68 -3.53
C SER A 261 -31.80 -1.98 -2.22
N GLU A 262 -31.66 -2.63 -1.06
CA GLU A 262 -32.01 -2.04 0.24
C GLU A 262 -30.80 -1.42 0.96
N HIS A 263 -29.64 -2.10 0.94
CA HIS A 263 -28.43 -1.73 1.69
C HIS A 263 -27.17 -2.04 0.88
N SER A 264 -26.12 -1.22 0.98
CA SER A 264 -24.82 -1.58 0.38
C SER A 264 -24.15 -2.74 1.11
N LEU A 265 -23.42 -3.58 0.36
CA LEU A 265 -22.78 -4.80 0.87
C LEU A 265 -21.91 -4.54 2.11
N PHE A 266 -21.07 -3.50 2.06
CA PHE A 266 -20.13 -3.18 3.15
C PHE A 266 -20.83 -2.64 4.40
N ASN A 267 -21.96 -1.95 4.27
CA ASN A 267 -22.79 -1.54 5.40
C ASN A 267 -23.51 -2.74 6.02
N HIS A 268 -24.15 -3.58 5.21
CA HIS A 268 -24.82 -4.80 5.66
C HIS A 268 -23.86 -5.76 6.40
N MET A 269 -22.61 -5.87 5.93
CA MET A 269 -21.57 -6.68 6.56
C MET A 269 -20.85 -5.99 7.73
N GLY A 270 -21.16 -4.71 8.04
CA GLY A 270 -20.59 -3.97 9.17
C GLY A 270 -19.11 -3.61 9.02
N VAL A 271 -18.64 -3.41 7.79
CA VAL A 271 -17.22 -3.11 7.48
C VAL A 271 -16.97 -1.72 6.91
N GLU A 272 -18.00 -1.01 6.43
CA GLU A 272 -17.86 0.34 5.84
C GLU A 272 -17.10 1.32 6.77
N SER A 273 -17.35 1.28 8.08
CA SER A 273 -16.63 2.10 9.06
C SER A 273 -15.13 1.75 9.18
N GLN A 274 -14.77 0.48 9.01
CA GLN A 274 -13.39 0.01 8.99
C GLN A 274 -12.70 0.32 7.65
N VAL A 275 -13.46 0.41 6.56
CA VAL A 275 -12.98 0.87 5.25
C VAL A 275 -12.72 2.39 5.29
N LYS A 276 -13.65 3.17 5.84
CA LYS A 276 -13.50 4.62 6.00
C LYS A 276 -12.26 4.99 6.82
N SER A 277 -11.98 4.28 7.91
CA SER A 277 -10.80 4.55 8.75
C SER A 277 -9.46 4.21 8.11
N VAL A 278 -9.42 3.61 6.90
CA VAL A 278 -8.19 3.46 6.09
C VAL A 278 -7.78 4.80 5.47
N PHE A 279 -8.72 5.70 5.21
CA PHE A 279 -8.47 7.02 4.62
C PHE A 279 -8.31 8.13 5.65
N GLU A 280 -8.86 7.96 6.85
CA GLU A 280 -8.76 8.97 7.90
C GLU A 280 -7.29 9.12 8.38
N ARG A 281 -6.82 10.35 8.57
CA ARG A 281 -5.49 10.64 9.15
C ARG A 281 -5.37 10.11 10.58
N GLU A 282 -6.49 10.10 11.31
CA GLU A 282 -6.57 9.69 12.71
C GLU A 282 -7.44 8.44 12.86
N VAL A 283 -6.96 7.45 13.60
CA VAL A 283 -7.67 6.20 13.88
C VAL A 283 -7.96 6.10 15.39
N SER A 284 -9.23 6.00 15.75
CA SER A 284 -9.66 5.88 17.16
C SER A 284 -9.50 4.46 17.69
N LEU A 285 -8.91 4.34 18.88
CA LEU A 285 -8.76 3.10 19.64
C LEU A 285 -9.94 2.88 20.61
N ARG A 286 -10.13 1.65 21.10
CA ARG A 286 -11.21 1.31 22.05
C ARG A 286 -11.00 1.93 23.43
N THR A 287 -9.74 2.13 23.80
CA THR A 287 -9.31 2.97 24.94
C THR A 287 -9.70 4.44 24.82
N GLY A 288 -10.08 4.91 23.62
CA GLY A 288 -10.40 6.30 23.32
C GLY A 288 -9.19 7.15 22.90
N ALA A 289 -7.98 6.59 22.95
CA ALA A 289 -6.79 7.17 22.36
C ALA A 289 -6.89 7.23 20.82
N THR A 290 -6.09 8.06 20.17
CA THR A 290 -6.04 8.19 18.70
C THR A 290 -4.63 7.97 18.16
N ILE A 291 -4.51 7.18 17.10
CA ILE A 291 -3.27 7.02 16.33
C ILE A 291 -3.33 7.99 15.14
N VAL A 292 -2.27 8.73 14.91
CA VAL A 292 -2.13 9.69 13.81
C VAL A 292 -1.13 9.13 12.80
N PHE A 293 -1.45 9.15 11.51
CA PHE A 293 -0.56 8.70 10.42
C PHE A 293 -0.18 9.88 9.52
N ASP A 294 1.09 10.30 9.58
CA ASP A 294 1.63 11.39 8.76
C ASP A 294 2.68 10.87 7.74
N PRO A 295 2.29 10.67 6.47
CA PRO A 295 3.23 10.33 5.41
C PRO A 295 4.09 11.54 5.03
N THR A 296 5.40 11.31 4.88
CA THR A 296 6.38 12.29 4.38
C THR A 296 7.05 11.76 3.10
N GLU A 297 7.94 12.55 2.50
CA GLU A 297 8.70 12.14 1.31
C GLU A 297 9.50 10.84 1.52
N ALA A 298 10.14 10.68 2.69
CA ALA A 298 11.09 9.61 2.97
C ALA A 298 10.53 8.49 3.88
N LEU A 299 9.64 8.83 4.81
CA LEU A 299 9.12 7.92 5.84
C LEU A 299 7.65 8.21 6.19
N THR A 300 6.99 7.29 6.89
CA THR A 300 5.71 7.56 7.56
C THR A 300 5.94 7.72 9.05
N ALA A 301 5.56 8.87 9.61
CA ALA A 301 5.54 9.10 11.05
C ALA A 301 4.19 8.67 11.62
N ILE A 302 4.20 8.04 12.79
CA ILE A 302 3.01 7.60 13.51
C ILE A 302 3.10 8.10 14.94
N ASP A 303 2.06 8.79 15.41
CA ASP A 303 1.97 9.39 16.75
C ASP A 303 0.74 8.84 17.50
N ILE A 304 0.80 8.76 18.83
CA ILE A 304 -0.22 8.12 19.68
C ILE A 304 -0.67 9.07 20.79
N ASN A 305 -1.89 9.61 20.63
CA ASN A 305 -2.49 10.58 21.54
C ASN A 305 -3.42 9.91 22.56
N SER A 306 -3.08 10.02 23.86
CA SER A 306 -3.83 9.42 24.98
C SER A 306 -5.03 10.23 25.48
N ALA A 307 -5.32 11.39 24.86
CA ALA A 307 -6.09 12.51 25.44
C ALA A 307 -7.54 12.25 25.88
N ARG A 308 -8.11 11.06 25.66
CA ARG A 308 -9.45 10.65 26.17
C ARG A 308 -9.42 9.43 27.11
N ALA A 309 -8.27 8.79 27.28
CA ALA A 309 -8.11 7.54 28.04
C ALA A 309 -7.79 7.74 29.54
N THR A 310 -7.50 8.97 29.98
CA THR A 310 -6.94 9.32 31.30
C THR A 310 -7.94 9.25 32.48
N LYS A 311 -8.79 8.22 32.53
CA LYS A 311 -9.74 7.96 33.63
C LYS A 311 -9.20 7.02 34.72
N GLY A 312 -7.99 6.48 34.55
CA GLY A 312 -7.32 5.63 35.54
C GLY A 312 -6.50 6.42 36.56
N PHE A 313 -6.20 5.79 37.71
CA PHE A 313 -5.29 6.34 38.72
C PHE A 313 -3.81 6.15 38.38
N ASP A 314 -3.47 5.17 37.55
CA ASP A 314 -2.11 4.87 37.11
C ASP A 314 -1.92 5.33 35.64
N ILE A 315 -1.00 6.28 35.46
CA ILE A 315 -0.66 6.87 34.15
C ILE A 315 0.23 5.92 33.35
N GLU A 316 1.15 5.18 34.00
CA GLU A 316 2.08 4.27 33.33
C GLU A 316 1.35 3.00 32.86
N GLU A 317 0.45 2.44 33.67
CA GLU A 317 -0.42 1.33 33.23
C GLU A 317 -1.36 1.76 32.09
N THR A 318 -1.88 2.99 32.12
CA THR A 318 -2.72 3.54 31.05
C THR A 318 -1.92 3.70 29.75
N ALA A 319 -0.71 4.24 29.81
CA ALA A 319 0.19 4.38 28.67
C ALA A 319 0.57 3.03 28.07
N TYR A 320 0.98 2.07 28.91
CA TYR A 320 1.34 0.72 28.49
C TYR A 320 0.19 -0.02 27.79
N ASN A 321 -1.01 -0.01 28.37
CA ASN A 321 -2.18 -0.65 27.76
C ASN A 321 -2.59 0.04 26.45
N THR A 322 -2.50 1.37 26.37
CA THR A 322 -2.76 2.14 25.15
C THR A 322 -1.76 1.76 24.05
N ASN A 323 -0.47 1.72 24.34
CA ASN A 323 0.57 1.33 23.41
C ASN A 323 0.42 -0.14 22.93
N LEU A 324 -0.02 -1.06 23.80
CA LEU A 324 -0.32 -2.45 23.43
C LEU A 324 -1.57 -2.62 22.55
N GLU A 325 -2.54 -1.70 22.62
CA GLU A 325 -3.64 -1.63 21.67
C GLU A 325 -3.16 -1.01 20.35
N ALA A 326 -2.46 0.13 20.44
CA ALA A 326 -1.93 0.85 19.30
C ALA A 326 -1.03 -0.02 18.43
N ALA A 327 -0.12 -0.80 19.01
CA ALA A 327 0.76 -1.72 18.27
C ALA A 327 -0.02 -2.69 17.35
N LYS A 328 -1.17 -3.20 17.81
CA LYS A 328 -2.00 -4.12 17.03
C LYS A 328 -2.77 -3.42 15.92
N GLU A 329 -3.19 -2.17 16.16
CA GLU A 329 -3.94 -1.40 15.17
C GLU A 329 -3.01 -0.75 14.14
N ILE A 330 -1.81 -0.29 14.53
CA ILE A 330 -0.75 0.14 13.62
C ILE A 330 -0.41 -0.98 12.64
N ALA A 331 -0.12 -2.20 13.13
CA ALA A 331 0.15 -3.34 12.26
C ALA A 331 -1.00 -3.63 11.27
N ALA A 332 -2.25 -3.51 11.71
CA ALA A 332 -3.41 -3.67 10.84
C ALA A 332 -3.51 -2.52 9.80
N GLN A 333 -3.35 -1.27 10.21
CA GLN A 333 -3.42 -0.10 9.32
C GLN A 333 -2.28 -0.07 8.30
N LEU A 334 -1.06 -0.48 8.69
CA LEU A 334 0.07 -0.65 7.75
C LEU A 334 -0.28 -1.65 6.63
N GLN A 335 -0.96 -2.75 6.97
CA GLN A 335 -1.42 -3.74 5.99
C GLN A 335 -2.62 -3.25 5.17
N LEU A 336 -3.60 -2.58 5.79
CA LEU A 336 -4.83 -2.10 5.13
C LEU A 336 -4.58 -0.94 4.16
N ARG A 337 -3.64 -0.05 4.49
CA ARG A 337 -3.23 1.09 3.66
C ARG A 337 -2.12 0.72 2.65
N ASP A 338 -1.52 -0.46 2.78
CA ASP A 338 -0.23 -0.89 2.18
C ASP A 338 0.91 0.13 2.36
N ILE A 339 1.00 0.75 3.55
CA ILE A 339 2.11 1.64 3.90
C ILE A 339 3.42 0.84 3.90
N GLY A 340 4.45 1.35 3.23
CA GLY A 340 5.78 0.74 3.25
C GLY A 340 6.90 1.73 2.93
N GLY A 341 8.13 1.26 3.04
CA GLY A 341 9.31 2.08 3.24
C GLY A 341 9.70 2.12 4.71
N LEU A 342 10.31 3.22 5.14
CA LEU A 342 10.62 3.48 6.55
C LEU A 342 9.35 3.98 7.27
N VAL A 343 9.10 3.44 8.45
CA VAL A 343 8.03 3.87 9.36
C VAL A 343 8.65 4.12 10.73
N VAL A 344 8.25 5.22 11.37
CA VAL A 344 8.69 5.58 12.72
C VAL A 344 7.45 5.75 13.58
N VAL A 345 7.41 5.07 14.72
CA VAL A 345 6.30 5.13 15.68
C VAL A 345 6.76 5.81 16.95
N ASP A 346 6.13 6.92 17.29
CA ASP A 346 6.25 7.58 18.58
C ASP A 346 5.22 6.96 19.55
N PHE A 347 5.71 6.16 20.49
CA PHE A 347 4.89 5.54 21.53
C PHE A 347 4.83 6.44 22.76
N ILE A 348 3.70 6.43 23.48
CA ILE A 348 3.57 7.19 24.73
C ILE A 348 4.71 6.76 25.68
N ASP A 349 5.43 7.75 26.22
CA ASP A 349 6.57 7.55 27.12
C ASP A 349 6.29 6.55 28.25
N MET A 350 7.25 5.66 28.50
CA MET A 350 7.21 4.69 29.61
C MET A 350 8.58 4.61 30.28
N THR A 351 8.57 4.47 31.60
CA THR A 351 9.81 4.35 32.39
C THR A 351 10.31 2.91 32.39
N SER A 352 9.39 1.94 32.44
CA SER A 352 9.72 0.51 32.44
C SER A 352 10.28 0.00 31.11
N GLU A 353 11.51 -0.50 31.16
CA GLU A 353 12.15 -1.24 30.05
C GLU A 353 11.45 -2.58 29.72
N GLU A 354 10.71 -3.15 30.69
CA GLU A 354 9.90 -4.35 30.44
C GLU A 354 8.66 -4.03 29.61
N HIS A 355 8.03 -2.86 29.85
CA HIS A 355 6.90 -2.38 29.05
C HIS A 355 7.32 -2.11 27.60
N LYS A 356 8.46 -1.44 27.38
CA LYS A 356 9.03 -1.20 26.04
C LYS A 356 9.23 -2.50 25.26
N LYS A 357 9.93 -3.48 25.84
CA LYS A 357 10.15 -4.81 25.23
C LYS A 357 8.86 -5.60 24.96
N SER A 358 7.85 -5.43 25.82
CA SER A 358 6.54 -6.04 25.61
C SER A 358 5.81 -5.45 24.40
N ILE A 359 5.96 -4.14 24.15
CA ILE A 359 5.40 -3.45 22.98
C ILE A 359 6.15 -3.79 21.69
N GLU A 360 7.49 -3.86 21.71
CA GLU A 360 8.30 -4.36 20.59
C GLU A 360 7.81 -5.77 20.17
N LYS A 361 7.69 -6.68 21.14
CA LYS A 361 7.17 -8.04 20.93
C LYS A 361 5.71 -8.07 20.49
N ALA A 362 4.88 -7.11 20.90
CA ALA A 362 3.52 -6.97 20.44
C ALA A 362 3.46 -6.53 18.96
N MET A 363 4.34 -5.62 18.54
CA MET A 363 4.52 -5.21 17.15
C MET A 363 5.00 -6.37 16.27
N GLU A 364 6.03 -7.11 16.68
CA GLU A 364 6.51 -8.33 15.99
C GLU A 364 5.37 -9.36 15.82
N LYS A 365 4.62 -9.62 16.90
CA LYS A 365 3.50 -10.57 16.87
C LYS A 365 2.38 -10.09 15.95
N ALA A 366 2.03 -8.81 16.00
CA ALA A 366 0.94 -8.26 15.18
C ALA A 366 1.30 -8.19 13.68
N THR A 367 2.58 -8.00 13.35
CA THR A 367 3.08 -7.95 11.97
C THR A 367 3.42 -9.33 11.39
N SER A 368 3.53 -10.38 12.23
CA SER A 368 3.92 -11.75 11.82
C SER A 368 3.08 -12.41 10.72
N SER A 369 1.83 -11.98 10.52
CA SER A 369 0.94 -12.47 9.46
C SER A 369 0.96 -11.63 8.17
N ASP A 370 1.76 -10.57 8.10
CA ASP A 370 1.90 -9.76 6.88
C ASP A 370 2.62 -10.54 5.77
N ARG A 371 2.27 -10.25 4.52
CA ARG A 371 2.92 -10.77 3.32
C ARG A 371 4.19 -9.98 2.99
N ALA A 372 4.27 -8.72 3.40
CA ALA A 372 5.44 -7.88 3.26
C ALA A 372 6.56 -8.38 4.18
N ARG A 373 7.81 -8.31 3.72
CA ARG A 373 8.97 -8.44 4.62
C ARG A 373 9.04 -7.20 5.50
N ILE A 374 9.09 -7.41 6.80
CA ILE A 374 9.15 -6.37 7.82
C ILE A 374 10.42 -6.58 8.66
N GLN A 375 11.09 -5.48 9.00
CA GLN A 375 12.19 -5.42 9.96
C GLN A 375 11.80 -4.42 11.04
N ILE A 376 11.93 -4.79 12.31
CA ILE A 376 11.56 -3.96 13.46
C ILE A 376 12.82 -3.74 14.31
N GLY A 377 13.11 -2.50 14.65
CA GLY A 377 14.14 -2.12 15.61
C GLY A 377 13.60 -2.04 17.03
N THR A 378 14.51 -1.86 17.99
CA THR A 378 14.13 -1.57 19.39
C THR A 378 13.66 -0.11 19.54
N ILE A 379 12.88 0.17 20.57
CA ILE A 379 12.56 1.54 20.99
C ILE A 379 13.87 2.26 21.33
N SER A 380 14.10 3.39 20.65
CA SER A 380 15.31 4.20 20.77
C SER A 380 15.36 4.96 22.11
N ARG A 381 16.51 5.58 22.39
CA ARG A 381 16.64 6.52 23.52
C ARG A 381 15.72 7.74 23.43
N PHE A 382 15.10 7.99 22.28
CA PHE A 382 14.16 9.10 22.05
C PHE A 382 12.69 8.63 22.08
N GLY A 383 12.38 7.41 22.53
CA GLY A 383 11.01 6.86 22.57
C GLY A 383 10.52 6.27 21.25
N LEU A 384 11.16 6.62 20.14
CA LEU A 384 10.78 6.20 18.79
C LEU A 384 11.13 4.73 18.50
N LEU A 385 10.18 3.97 17.94
CA LEU A 385 10.41 2.66 17.32
C LEU A 385 10.55 2.82 15.80
N GLU A 386 11.68 2.36 15.26
CA GLU A 386 11.96 2.36 13.82
C GLU A 386 11.61 0.99 13.21
N MET A 387 10.95 0.98 12.05
CA MET A 387 10.71 -0.25 11.29
C MET A 387 10.74 0.00 9.78
N SER A 388 11.12 -1.03 9.01
CA SER A 388 10.98 -1.01 7.55
C SER A 388 9.98 -2.07 7.10
N ARG A 389 9.10 -1.71 6.17
CA ARG A 389 8.10 -2.61 5.56
C ARG A 389 8.23 -2.58 4.05
N GLN A 390 8.37 -3.75 3.42
CA GLN A 390 8.38 -3.87 1.97
C GLN A 390 7.05 -3.40 1.36
N ARG A 391 7.07 -2.40 0.47
CA ARG A 391 5.92 -2.06 -0.38
C ARG A 391 5.61 -3.21 -1.34
N LEU A 392 4.34 -3.59 -1.45
CA LEU A 392 3.88 -4.65 -2.37
C LEU A 392 3.15 -4.06 -3.58
N MET A 393 2.36 -3.01 -3.36
CA MET A 393 1.64 -2.22 -4.35
C MET A 393 1.78 -0.72 -4.05
N SER A 394 1.20 0.11 -4.91
CA SER A 394 0.85 1.49 -4.55
C SER A 394 -0.15 1.49 -3.39
N SER A 395 -0.01 2.43 -2.45
CA SER A 395 -0.91 2.50 -1.28
C SER A 395 -2.34 2.84 -1.69
N VAL A 396 -3.31 2.49 -0.85
CA VAL A 396 -4.73 2.77 -1.14
C VAL A 396 -4.97 4.28 -1.29
N THR A 397 -4.31 5.09 -0.46
CA THR A 397 -4.32 6.55 -0.50
C THR A 397 -3.68 7.11 -1.77
N GLU A 398 -2.46 6.67 -2.15
CA GLU A 398 -1.81 7.02 -3.43
C GLU A 398 -2.67 6.60 -4.66
N SER A 399 -3.64 5.69 -4.48
CA SER A 399 -4.49 5.20 -5.56
C SER A 399 -5.71 6.10 -5.85
N VAL A 400 -6.22 6.83 -4.85
CA VAL A 400 -7.46 7.63 -4.96
C VAL A 400 -7.30 9.13 -4.66
N GLU A 401 -6.19 9.55 -4.05
CA GLU A 401 -5.91 10.95 -3.71
C GLU A 401 -4.88 11.58 -4.66
N LYS A 402 -4.96 12.91 -4.82
CA LYS A 402 -3.96 13.73 -5.54
C LYS A 402 -3.33 14.73 -4.57
N THR A 403 -2.07 15.08 -4.78
CA THR A 403 -1.36 16.11 -4.01
C THR A 403 -2.13 17.43 -4.01
N CYS A 404 -2.31 18.04 -2.84
CA CYS A 404 -3.06 19.29 -2.71
C CYS A 404 -2.43 20.43 -3.54
N PRO A 405 -3.16 21.05 -4.49
CA PRO A 405 -2.60 22.06 -5.40
C PRO A 405 -2.33 23.42 -4.73
N ALA A 406 -2.81 23.64 -3.50
CA ALA A 406 -2.60 24.87 -2.75
C ALA A 406 -1.34 24.83 -1.86
N CYS A 407 -0.92 23.65 -1.39
CA CYS A 407 0.26 23.51 -0.52
C CYS A 407 1.33 22.56 -1.06
N GLU A 408 1.11 21.96 -2.22
CA GLU A 408 2.03 21.01 -2.89
C GLU A 408 2.46 19.85 -1.96
N GLY A 409 1.55 19.43 -1.08
CA GLY A 409 1.80 18.38 -0.08
C GLY A 409 2.40 18.85 1.25
N ARG A 410 2.74 20.14 1.39
CA ARG A 410 3.34 20.70 2.62
C ARG A 410 2.40 20.76 3.83
N GLY A 411 1.09 20.55 3.64
CA GLY A 411 0.08 20.65 4.70
C GLY A 411 -0.16 22.07 5.26
N THR A 412 0.61 23.07 4.81
CA THR A 412 0.55 24.45 5.29
C THR A 412 0.74 25.44 4.14
N THR A 413 0.11 26.60 4.23
CA THR A 413 0.26 27.74 3.30
C THR A 413 0.79 28.96 4.07
N PRO A 414 1.45 29.93 3.41
CA PRO A 414 1.83 31.19 4.05
C PRO A 414 0.60 31.99 4.51
N THR A 415 0.79 33.04 5.32
CA THR A 415 -0.27 34.04 5.58
C THR A 415 -0.28 35.11 4.49
N VAL A 416 -1.43 35.77 4.28
CA VAL A 416 -1.58 36.86 3.28
C VAL A 416 -0.49 37.95 3.42
N PRO A 417 -0.19 38.50 4.61
CA PRO A 417 0.91 39.45 4.77
C PRO A 417 2.28 38.88 4.44
N SER A 418 2.54 37.61 4.77
CA SER A 418 3.83 36.96 4.47
C SER A 418 4.04 36.79 2.96
N LEU A 419 2.99 36.38 2.24
CA LEU A 419 3.03 36.25 0.79
C LEU A 419 3.15 37.62 0.11
N ALA A 420 2.39 38.62 0.54
CA ALA A 420 2.48 39.98 0.02
C ALA A 420 3.89 40.59 0.21
N LEU A 421 4.53 40.37 1.37
CA LEU A 421 5.93 40.76 1.60
C LEU A 421 6.93 39.98 0.72
N SER A 422 6.65 38.71 0.40
CA SER A 422 7.44 37.94 -0.56
C SER A 422 7.33 38.53 -1.97
N ILE A 423 6.11 38.83 -2.42
CA ILE A 423 5.83 39.48 -3.71
C ILE A 423 6.54 40.84 -3.80
N LEU A 424 6.49 41.67 -2.74
CA LEU A 424 7.17 42.97 -2.71
C LEU A 424 8.69 42.86 -2.92
N ARG A 425 9.35 41.87 -2.30
CA ARG A 425 10.79 41.62 -2.51
C ARG A 425 11.07 41.21 -3.94
N GLN A 426 10.29 40.28 -4.49
CA GLN A 426 10.44 39.85 -5.89
C GLN A 426 10.14 40.99 -6.90
N LEU A 427 9.33 41.98 -6.52
CA LEU A 427 9.13 43.20 -7.30
C LEU A 427 10.33 44.14 -7.23
N GLU A 428 10.91 44.34 -6.05
CA GLU A 428 12.13 45.13 -5.91
C GLU A 428 13.30 44.49 -6.68
N ASP A 429 13.52 43.18 -6.54
CA ASP A 429 14.46 42.40 -7.37
C ASP A 429 14.10 42.50 -8.87
N GLY A 430 12.80 42.52 -9.17
CA GLY A 430 12.24 42.67 -10.51
C GLY A 430 12.60 43.99 -11.18
N CYS A 431 12.54 45.09 -10.42
CA CYS A 431 12.95 46.43 -10.83
C CYS A 431 14.48 46.55 -10.94
N ASN A 432 15.22 45.98 -9.99
CA ASN A 432 16.69 46.07 -9.94
C ASN A 432 17.37 45.29 -11.09
N ALA A 433 16.80 44.18 -11.56
CA ALA A 433 17.49 43.25 -12.47
C ALA A 433 17.57 43.67 -13.95
N SER A 434 16.88 44.74 -14.40
CA SER A 434 16.88 45.13 -15.82
C SER A 434 16.38 46.56 -16.06
N ASN A 435 17.28 47.45 -16.51
CA ASN A 435 16.99 48.81 -16.94
C ASN A 435 16.05 48.90 -18.18
N GLN A 436 15.71 47.76 -18.81
CA GLN A 436 14.78 47.68 -19.95
C GLN A 436 13.34 47.29 -19.53
N THR A 437 13.11 47.00 -18.25
CA THR A 437 11.79 46.63 -17.74
C THR A 437 10.99 47.91 -17.51
N GLN A 438 9.95 48.16 -18.31
CA GLN A 438 9.12 49.38 -18.15
C GLN A 438 7.81 49.11 -17.41
N LYS A 439 7.38 47.84 -17.35
CA LYS A 439 6.16 47.43 -16.67
C LYS A 439 6.30 46.06 -16.02
N LEU A 440 5.81 45.96 -14.79
CA LEU A 440 5.60 44.71 -14.06
C LEU A 440 4.09 44.47 -13.92
N THR A 441 3.62 43.25 -14.16
CA THR A 441 2.22 42.86 -13.93
C THR A 441 2.19 41.67 -12.99
N ILE A 442 1.52 41.83 -11.85
CA ILE A 442 1.39 40.80 -10.82
C ILE A 442 -0.05 40.33 -10.80
N GLN A 443 -0.21 39.03 -10.70
CA GLN A 443 -1.50 38.40 -10.52
C GLN A 443 -1.43 37.45 -9.33
N SER A 444 -2.40 37.52 -8.42
CA SER A 444 -2.53 36.61 -7.27
C SER A 444 -4.01 36.55 -6.84
N SER A 445 -4.32 35.86 -5.74
CA SER A 445 -5.67 35.83 -5.18
C SER A 445 -6.16 37.22 -4.79
N VAL A 446 -7.48 37.37 -4.70
CA VAL A 446 -8.14 38.65 -4.41
C VAL A 446 -7.64 39.25 -3.10
N ASP A 447 -7.48 38.45 -2.04
CA ASP A 447 -7.05 38.92 -0.71
C ASP A 447 -5.62 39.47 -0.73
N VAL A 448 -4.71 38.80 -1.43
CA VAL A 448 -3.29 39.17 -1.53
C VAL A 448 -3.13 40.48 -2.29
N ILE A 449 -3.84 40.63 -3.41
CA ILE A 449 -3.82 41.86 -4.19
C ILE A 449 -4.54 43.00 -3.46
N THR A 450 -5.62 42.71 -2.72
CA THR A 450 -6.30 43.71 -1.88
C THR A 450 -5.38 44.22 -0.78
N TYR A 451 -4.60 43.34 -0.13
CA TYR A 451 -3.61 43.72 0.87
C TYR A 451 -2.45 44.54 0.26
N LEU A 452 -1.98 44.14 -0.93
CA LEU A 452 -0.96 44.90 -1.66
C LEU A 452 -1.44 46.31 -2.07
N LEU A 453 -2.69 46.41 -2.49
CA LEU A 453 -3.31 47.66 -2.94
C LEU A 453 -3.67 48.62 -1.81
N ASN A 454 -3.75 48.19 -0.55
CA ASN A 454 -4.13 49.06 0.57
C ASN A 454 -3.01 49.18 1.61
N GLU A 455 -2.76 48.13 2.39
CA GLU A 455 -1.75 48.09 3.46
C GLU A 455 -0.31 48.26 2.94
N LYS A 456 -0.07 47.94 1.66
CA LYS A 456 1.22 48.12 0.99
C LYS A 456 1.22 49.09 -0.19
N ARG A 457 0.17 49.91 -0.33
CA ARG A 457 0.07 50.94 -1.38
C ARG A 457 1.28 51.87 -1.42
N ALA A 458 1.74 52.34 -0.24
CA ALA A 458 2.88 53.24 -0.13
C ALA A 458 4.22 52.56 -0.50
N ASP A 459 4.39 51.28 -0.18
CA ASP A 459 5.58 50.50 -0.55
C ASP A 459 5.63 50.28 -2.09
N ILE A 460 4.49 49.98 -2.72
CA ILE A 460 4.37 49.86 -4.19
C ILE A 460 4.68 51.20 -4.87
N GLY A 461 4.05 52.30 -4.45
CA GLY A 461 4.30 53.62 -5.04
C GLY A 461 5.75 54.09 -4.89
N ARG A 462 6.44 53.71 -3.79
CA ARG A 462 7.88 53.95 -3.63
C ARG A 462 8.70 53.17 -4.67
N LEU A 463 8.35 51.93 -4.98
CA LEU A 463 9.03 51.14 -6.02
C LEU A 463 8.77 51.71 -7.42
N GLU A 464 7.53 52.11 -7.74
CA GLU A 464 7.20 52.75 -9.02
C GLU A 464 8.02 54.03 -9.23
N ASN A 465 8.03 54.94 -8.24
CA ASN A 465 8.72 56.22 -8.32
C ASN A 465 10.26 56.08 -8.33
N LYS A 466 10.82 55.15 -7.55
CA LYS A 466 12.28 54.94 -7.45
C LYS A 466 12.91 54.39 -8.73
N HIS A 467 12.14 53.61 -9.50
CA HIS A 467 12.64 52.89 -10.68
C HIS A 467 12.02 53.37 -12.00
N GLU A 468 11.06 54.30 -11.97
CA GLU A 468 10.30 54.77 -13.14
C GLU A 468 9.56 53.64 -13.88
N ILE A 469 9.09 52.62 -13.14
CA ILE A 469 8.42 51.42 -13.64
C ILE A 469 6.95 51.43 -13.25
N LYS A 470 6.06 51.05 -14.17
CA LYS A 470 4.64 50.85 -13.88
C LYS A 470 4.36 49.47 -13.29
N ILE A 471 3.77 49.41 -12.10
CA ILE A 471 3.40 48.16 -11.42
C ILE A 471 1.87 47.97 -11.51
N THR A 472 1.44 46.91 -12.19
CA THR A 472 0.01 46.57 -12.36
C THR A 472 -0.36 45.38 -11.49
N LEU A 473 -1.17 45.61 -10.45
CA LEU A 473 -1.67 44.58 -9.54
C LEU A 473 -3.05 44.08 -9.99
N LEU A 474 -3.18 42.77 -10.27
CA LEU A 474 -4.38 42.14 -10.82
C LEU A 474 -4.98 41.10 -9.85
N PRO A 475 -6.09 41.39 -9.14
CA PRO A 475 -6.77 40.40 -8.33
C PRO A 475 -7.42 39.35 -9.24
N ASN A 476 -7.06 38.08 -9.07
CA ASN A 476 -7.63 36.99 -9.87
C ASN A 476 -8.54 36.10 -9.02
N PRO A 477 -9.86 36.07 -9.27
CA PRO A 477 -10.77 35.14 -8.60
C PRO A 477 -10.53 33.67 -8.98
N TYR A 478 -9.84 33.40 -10.09
CA TYR A 478 -9.52 32.04 -10.53
C TYR A 478 -8.15 31.53 -10.04
N MET A 479 -7.34 32.36 -9.38
CA MET A 479 -6.02 31.95 -8.86
C MET A 479 -6.14 31.56 -7.40
N GLN A 480 -5.95 30.29 -7.10
CA GLN A 480 -5.98 29.78 -5.74
C GLN A 480 -4.80 30.32 -4.93
N PHE A 481 -5.05 30.71 -3.68
CA PHE A 481 -4.00 31.05 -2.73
C PHE A 481 -3.16 29.79 -2.41
N PRO A 482 -1.81 29.87 -2.33
CA PRO A 482 -0.95 31.06 -2.30
C PRO A 482 -0.33 31.45 -3.66
N ASN A 483 -0.90 30.99 -4.78
CA ASN A 483 -0.27 31.16 -6.09
C ASN A 483 -0.24 32.62 -6.55
N PHE A 484 0.83 32.99 -7.25
CA PHE A 484 0.98 34.29 -7.88
C PHE A 484 1.95 34.21 -9.07
N ASN A 485 1.77 35.09 -10.05
CA ASN A 485 2.65 35.23 -11.20
C ASN A 485 3.12 36.69 -11.35
N ILE A 486 4.39 36.90 -11.68
CA ILE A 486 4.97 38.22 -11.99
C ILE A 486 5.48 38.23 -13.43
N ASN A 487 4.75 38.92 -14.31
CA ASN A 487 5.11 39.09 -15.71
C ASN A 487 5.90 40.40 -15.90
N LYS A 488 7.14 40.29 -16.38
CA LYS A 488 8.01 41.44 -16.73
C LYS A 488 7.84 41.78 -18.21
N GLN A 489 7.52 43.03 -18.52
CA GLN A 489 7.35 43.50 -19.90
C GLN A 489 8.48 44.45 -20.30
N LYS A 490 9.18 44.11 -21.39
CA LYS A 490 10.23 44.93 -22.00
C LYS A 490 9.66 45.84 -23.09
N GLY A 491 10.02 47.11 -23.05
CA GLY A 491 9.68 48.12 -24.06
C GLY A 491 8.20 48.52 -24.11
N ASP A 492 7.92 49.59 -24.87
CA ASP A 492 6.64 50.30 -24.92
C ASP A 492 5.58 49.60 -25.81
N LYS A 493 5.48 48.26 -25.68
CA LYS A 493 4.40 47.48 -26.30
C LYS A 493 3.09 47.80 -25.57
N LYS A 494 2.38 48.83 -26.04
CA LYS A 494 1.05 49.21 -25.55
C LYS A 494 0.10 48.02 -25.62
N SER A 495 -0.20 47.41 -24.47
CA SER A 495 -1.28 46.44 -24.38
C SER A 495 -2.60 47.18 -24.53
N HIS A 496 -3.38 46.81 -25.54
CA HIS A 496 -4.71 47.36 -25.79
C HIS A 496 -5.76 46.91 -24.75
N HIS A 497 -5.41 45.97 -23.87
CA HIS A 497 -6.32 45.42 -22.86
C HIS A 497 -6.27 46.23 -21.55
N LYS A 498 -7.45 46.54 -21.01
CA LYS A 498 -7.59 47.12 -19.66
C LYS A 498 -7.14 46.12 -18.59
N SER A 499 -6.73 46.59 -17.42
CA SER A 499 -6.19 45.74 -16.33
C SER A 499 -7.07 44.52 -16.02
N TYR A 500 -8.38 44.72 -15.85
CA TYR A 500 -9.34 43.65 -15.57
C TYR A 500 -9.51 42.62 -16.70
N GLN A 501 -9.08 42.92 -17.92
CA GLN A 501 -9.08 41.99 -19.05
C GLN A 501 -7.80 41.15 -19.13
N GLY A 502 -6.72 41.56 -18.44
CA GLY A 502 -5.44 40.84 -18.38
C GLY A 502 -5.42 39.68 -17.36
N ILE A 503 -6.58 39.29 -16.83
CA ILE A 503 -6.71 38.21 -15.85
C ILE A 503 -6.60 36.87 -16.58
N SER A 504 -5.51 36.13 -16.34
CA SER A 504 -5.41 34.72 -16.74
C SER A 504 -6.59 33.89 -16.18
N LYS A 505 -7.21 33.11 -17.05
CA LYS A 505 -8.25 32.14 -16.72
C LYS A 505 -7.65 30.72 -16.76
N PRO A 506 -8.12 29.78 -15.92
CA PRO A 506 -7.68 28.39 -15.98
C PRO A 506 -8.06 27.80 -17.34
N GLN A 507 -7.10 27.15 -17.98
CA GLN A 507 -7.36 26.31 -19.14
C GLN A 507 -7.94 24.99 -18.62
N GLN A 508 -9.15 24.63 -19.03
CA GLN A 508 -9.75 23.35 -18.64
C GLN A 508 -9.11 22.21 -19.41
N ASN A 509 -8.07 21.61 -18.84
CA ASN A 509 -7.42 20.44 -19.40
C ASN A 509 -8.18 19.19 -18.92
N ILE A 510 -9.01 18.60 -19.79
CA ILE A 510 -9.88 17.45 -19.45
C ILE A 510 -9.04 16.24 -18.98
N ALA A 511 -7.81 16.11 -19.48
CA ALA A 511 -6.85 15.10 -19.07
C ALA A 511 -6.41 15.22 -17.60
N GLU A 512 -6.14 16.43 -17.10
CA GLU A 512 -5.65 16.67 -15.72
C GLU A 512 -6.69 16.28 -14.65
N ASN A 513 -7.98 16.43 -14.99
CA ASN A 513 -9.09 15.98 -14.15
C ASN A 513 -9.18 14.45 -14.07
N GLY A 514 -8.45 13.71 -14.92
CA GLY A 514 -8.62 12.26 -15.06
C GLY A 514 -9.95 11.91 -15.71
N LEU A 515 -10.34 12.64 -16.76
CA LEU A 515 -11.55 12.32 -17.55
C LEU A 515 -11.18 11.95 -19.00
N SER A 516 -9.95 11.46 -19.22
CA SER A 516 -9.53 10.95 -20.52
C SER A 516 -10.09 9.55 -20.75
N ASN A 517 -11.06 9.44 -21.66
CA ASN A 517 -11.73 8.19 -22.02
C ASN A 517 -10.88 7.23 -22.88
N THR A 518 -9.60 7.53 -23.09
CA THR A 518 -8.68 6.69 -23.88
C THR A 518 -8.22 5.46 -23.06
N LYS A 519 -9.12 4.51 -22.87
CA LYS A 519 -8.76 3.19 -22.32
C LYS A 519 -7.85 2.47 -23.33
N GLU A 520 -6.70 2.00 -22.86
CA GLU A 520 -5.78 1.22 -23.70
C GLU A 520 -6.34 -0.19 -23.87
N GLU A 521 -6.57 -0.61 -25.12
CA GLU A 521 -7.04 -1.96 -25.45
C GLU A 521 -5.86 -2.92 -25.58
N ALA A 522 -5.90 -4.02 -24.83
CA ALA A 522 -4.91 -5.08 -24.94
C ALA A 522 -5.12 -5.90 -26.22
N ALA A 523 -4.03 -6.35 -26.84
CA ALA A 523 -4.11 -7.28 -27.98
C ALA A 523 -4.67 -8.67 -27.60
N ILE A 524 -4.67 -9.00 -26.30
CA ILE A 524 -5.20 -10.24 -25.71
C ILE A 524 -6.07 -9.86 -24.50
N ASP A 525 -7.37 -10.13 -24.60
CA ASP A 525 -8.38 -9.85 -23.56
C ASP A 525 -8.77 -11.11 -22.75
N THR A 526 -8.36 -12.31 -23.21
CA THR A 526 -8.69 -13.58 -22.57
C THR A 526 -7.87 -13.81 -21.30
N ASN A 527 -8.44 -13.38 -20.17
CA ASN A 527 -7.85 -13.48 -18.84
C ASN A 527 -8.22 -14.76 -18.05
N HIS A 528 -8.83 -15.75 -18.71
CA HIS A 528 -9.22 -17.02 -18.12
C HIS A 528 -8.91 -18.20 -19.07
N PRO A 529 -8.67 -19.42 -18.56
CA PRO A 529 -8.42 -20.58 -19.41
C PRO A 529 -9.69 -21.10 -20.09
N ILE A 530 -9.54 -21.55 -21.34
CA ILE A 530 -10.63 -22.01 -22.21
C ILE A 530 -11.12 -23.42 -21.80
N THR A 531 -10.27 -24.20 -21.14
CA THR A 531 -10.57 -25.56 -20.64
C THR A 531 -10.79 -25.54 -19.12
N ARG A 532 -11.43 -26.57 -18.57
CA ARG A 532 -11.66 -26.71 -17.11
C ARG A 532 -10.58 -27.56 -16.45
N VAL A 533 -10.19 -27.21 -15.21
CA VAL A 533 -9.36 -28.05 -14.34
C VAL A 533 -9.91 -29.49 -14.29
N PRO A 534 -9.05 -30.52 -14.46
CA PRO A 534 -9.43 -31.91 -14.25
C PRO A 534 -10.06 -32.11 -12.87
N ASN A 535 -11.34 -32.52 -12.84
CA ASN A 535 -12.00 -32.84 -11.59
C ASN A 535 -11.30 -34.00 -10.90
N GLN A 536 -10.82 -33.80 -9.67
CA GLN A 536 -10.41 -34.90 -8.81
C GLN A 536 -11.56 -35.92 -8.72
N LYS A 537 -11.36 -37.10 -9.33
CA LYS A 537 -12.22 -38.25 -9.08
C LYS A 537 -12.13 -38.52 -7.58
N LYS A 538 -13.19 -38.17 -6.84
CA LYS A 538 -13.33 -38.57 -5.43
C LYS A 538 -13.32 -40.09 -5.36
N THR A 539 -12.12 -40.66 -5.24
CA THR A 539 -11.91 -42.02 -4.77
C THR A 539 -12.54 -42.08 -3.40
N LYS A 540 -13.78 -42.58 -3.36
CA LYS A 540 -14.44 -42.93 -2.11
C LYS A 540 -13.44 -43.81 -1.37
N SER A 541 -12.86 -43.29 -0.29
CA SER A 541 -11.87 -44.05 0.47
C SER A 541 -12.50 -45.37 0.84
N SER A 542 -11.79 -46.46 0.58
CA SER A 542 -12.35 -47.79 0.77
C SER A 542 -12.55 -48.03 2.26
N LEU A 543 -13.78 -47.82 2.73
CA LEU A 543 -14.34 -48.42 3.94
C LEU A 543 -14.42 -49.95 3.74
N SER A 544 -13.26 -50.57 3.61
CA SER A 544 -13.01 -51.98 3.34
C SER A 544 -11.86 -52.50 4.21
N PHE A 545 -11.78 -51.99 5.44
CA PHE A 545 -10.91 -52.54 6.49
C PHE A 545 -11.68 -53.17 7.66
N TRP A 546 -12.98 -52.87 7.80
CA TRP A 546 -13.87 -53.51 8.77
C TRP A 546 -14.48 -54.85 8.28
N GLY A 547 -14.13 -55.29 7.07
CA GLY A 547 -14.61 -56.55 6.47
C GLY A 547 -13.80 -57.80 6.83
N LYS A 548 -12.63 -57.68 7.47
CA LYS A 548 -11.67 -58.79 7.67
C LYS A 548 -11.46 -59.25 9.13
N ILE A 549 -12.30 -58.80 10.08
CA ILE A 549 -12.22 -59.20 11.50
C ILE A 549 -13.38 -60.15 11.91
N LYS A 550 -14.29 -60.52 10.99
CA LYS A 550 -15.43 -61.42 11.24
C LYS A 550 -15.30 -62.84 10.66
N SER A 551 -14.08 -63.33 10.41
CA SER A 551 -13.84 -64.64 9.77
C SER A 551 -13.02 -65.64 10.60
N ILE A 552 -12.81 -65.42 11.91
CA ILE A 552 -12.01 -66.31 12.79
C ILE A 552 -12.79 -66.91 13.98
N PHE A 553 -14.04 -66.48 14.22
CA PHE A 553 -14.95 -67.22 15.11
C PHE A 553 -16.21 -67.64 14.35
N GLY A 554 -16.36 -68.96 14.14
CA GLY A 554 -17.59 -69.58 13.67
C GLY A 554 -18.66 -69.63 14.79
N SER A 555 -19.75 -70.38 14.64
CA SER A 555 -20.19 -71.20 13.51
C SER A 555 -21.72 -71.38 13.57
N ASN A 556 -22.28 -72.02 12.55
CA ASN A 556 -23.58 -72.72 12.55
C ASN A 556 -24.93 -71.94 12.48
N LYS A 557 -25.66 -72.33 11.42
CA LYS A 557 -27.11 -72.59 11.33
C LYS A 557 -28.11 -71.48 10.91
N LYS A 558 -28.44 -71.58 9.62
CA LYS A 558 -29.80 -71.68 9.00
C LYS A 558 -30.66 -70.42 8.80
N LYS A 559 -30.65 -69.98 7.53
CA LYS A 559 -31.80 -69.77 6.62
C LYS A 559 -33.14 -69.26 7.20
N LYS A 560 -33.58 -68.10 6.69
CA LYS A 560 -34.73 -68.01 5.74
C LYS A 560 -34.63 -66.73 4.87
N LYS A 561 -35.31 -66.73 3.72
CA LYS A 561 -35.37 -65.64 2.71
C LYS A 561 -36.76 -64.94 2.75
N PRO A 562 -36.97 -63.81 2.02
CA PRO A 562 -37.91 -62.75 2.44
C PRO A 562 -39.23 -62.68 1.66
N GLU A 563 -40.16 -61.85 2.15
CA GLU A 563 -41.29 -61.26 1.41
C GLU A 563 -41.33 -59.74 1.74
N LYS A 564 -41.37 -58.83 0.75
CA LYS A 564 -42.57 -58.24 0.10
C LYS A 564 -43.53 -57.60 1.13
N ASN A 565 -43.97 -56.34 0.98
CA ASN A 565 -44.65 -55.87 -0.23
C ASN A 565 -44.72 -54.34 -0.41
N HIS A 566 -45.35 -53.94 -1.52
CA HIS A 566 -45.46 -52.58 -2.07
C HIS A 566 -46.65 -51.75 -1.53
N ASN A 567 -46.65 -50.46 -1.92
CA ASN A 567 -47.82 -49.55 -2.11
C ASN A 567 -48.53 -48.93 -0.88
N ASN A 568 -49.31 -47.84 -1.00
CA ASN A 568 -49.29 -46.62 -1.85
C ASN A 568 -50.44 -45.69 -1.38
N LYS A 569 -50.43 -44.41 -1.79
CA LYS A 569 -51.53 -43.41 -1.81
C LYS A 569 -52.00 -42.77 -0.49
N ASN A 570 -52.06 -41.43 -0.55
CA ASN A 570 -53.18 -40.52 -0.24
C ASN A 570 -54.13 -40.89 0.92
N ASN A 571 -54.51 -39.97 1.82
CA ASN A 571 -55.32 -38.81 1.43
C ASN A 571 -55.33 -37.64 2.45
N ARG A 572 -56.10 -36.60 2.11
CA ARG A 572 -56.20 -35.28 2.74
C ARG A 572 -56.90 -35.24 4.13
N ASN A 573 -56.63 -34.11 4.80
CA ASN A 573 -57.59 -33.16 5.41
C ASN A 573 -57.84 -33.12 6.94
N ARG A 574 -57.60 -31.90 7.46
CA ARG A 574 -58.43 -31.10 8.38
C ARG A 574 -58.63 -31.52 9.86
N ASN A 575 -58.04 -30.69 10.72
CA ASN A 575 -58.72 -29.69 11.58
C ASN A 575 -58.65 -29.82 13.12
N LYS A 576 -58.55 -28.61 13.72
CA LYS A 576 -59.05 -28.14 15.03
C LYS A 576 -58.28 -28.49 16.32
N ASN A 577 -57.69 -27.42 16.85
CA ASN A 577 -57.89 -26.84 18.19
C ASN A 577 -57.90 -27.78 19.42
N ARG A 578 -57.00 -27.49 20.38
CA ARG A 578 -57.36 -26.64 21.55
C ARG A 578 -56.17 -26.27 22.45
N ASN A 579 -56.29 -25.09 23.05
CA ASN A 579 -55.47 -24.55 24.15
C ASN A 579 -55.26 -25.53 25.31
N LYS A 580 -54.13 -25.40 26.02
CA LYS A 580 -54.16 -24.79 27.37
C LYS A 580 -52.77 -24.39 27.92
N ASN A 581 -52.79 -23.24 28.60
CA ASN A 581 -51.81 -22.69 29.55
C ASN A 581 -51.24 -23.77 30.50
N ASN A 582 -50.03 -23.62 31.09
CA ASN A 582 -49.82 -22.67 32.19
C ASN A 582 -48.35 -22.44 32.63
N ARG A 583 -48.08 -21.18 33.03
CA ARG A 583 -47.38 -20.72 34.26
C ARG A 583 -46.08 -21.42 34.70
N ASN A 584 -44.95 -20.70 34.66
CA ASN A 584 -44.37 -19.87 35.75
C ASN A 584 -43.66 -20.66 36.88
N HIS A 585 -42.32 -20.62 36.90
CA HIS A 585 -41.47 -19.86 37.84
C HIS A 585 -40.01 -20.11 37.44
N ASN A 586 -39.12 -19.12 37.25
CA ASN A 586 -38.69 -18.03 38.13
C ASN A 586 -37.92 -18.52 39.37
N GLN A 587 -36.58 -18.45 39.33
CA GLN A 587 -35.79 -17.74 40.35
C GLN A 587 -34.29 -17.67 40.01
N ASN A 588 -33.70 -16.49 40.20
CA ASN A 588 -32.26 -16.27 40.31
C ASN A 588 -31.78 -16.66 41.72
N LYS A 589 -30.54 -17.16 41.85
CA LYS A 589 -29.50 -16.45 42.64
C LYS A 589 -28.09 -17.06 42.54
N THR A 590 -27.14 -16.12 42.43
CA THR A 590 -25.71 -16.18 42.76
C THR A 590 -25.34 -16.92 44.05
N GLN A 591 -24.17 -17.60 44.08
CA GLN A 591 -22.99 -17.13 44.85
C GLN A 591 -21.70 -17.99 44.68
N ASN A 592 -20.57 -17.26 44.58
CA ASN A 592 -19.22 -17.44 45.15
C ASN A 592 -18.46 -18.78 45.29
N ASN A 593 -17.13 -18.59 45.28
CA ASN A 593 -16.04 -19.43 45.85
C ASN A 593 -15.71 -20.76 45.15
N GLN A 594 -14.48 -21.27 45.14
CA GLN A 594 -13.10 -20.78 45.28
C GLN A 594 -12.22 -22.07 45.32
N GLN A 595 -10.95 -22.00 44.89
CA GLN A 595 -9.86 -22.97 45.19
C GLN A 595 -9.94 -24.38 44.52
N ASN A 596 -8.98 -24.70 43.62
CA ASN A 596 -7.78 -25.57 43.83
C ASN A 596 -8.07 -27.10 43.79
N LYS A 597 -7.19 -27.99 43.30
CA LYS A 597 -5.73 -27.92 43.03
C LYS A 597 -5.29 -29.07 42.07
N GLN A 598 -3.97 -29.17 41.85
CA GLN A 598 -3.20 -30.21 41.10
C GLN A 598 -3.12 -29.94 39.58
N ASN A 599 -1.98 -30.05 38.88
CA ASN A 599 -0.59 -30.38 39.22
C ASN A 599 0.35 -29.76 38.12
N HIS A 600 1.69 -29.75 38.14
CA HIS A 600 2.68 -30.45 38.97
C HIS A 600 4.02 -29.65 39.19
N LYS A 601 5.10 -30.36 39.52
CA LYS A 601 6.48 -29.95 39.90
C LYS A 601 7.41 -29.52 38.74
N ALA A 602 8.40 -28.65 39.02
CA ALA A 602 9.82 -29.04 39.16
C ALA A 602 10.71 -27.86 39.62
N GLN A 603 11.63 -28.13 40.56
CA GLN A 603 12.70 -27.20 40.97
C GLN A 603 13.95 -27.42 40.10
N ASN A 604 14.82 -26.42 40.00
CA ASN A 604 16.25 -26.69 39.94
C ASN A 604 17.09 -25.53 40.49
N ASN A 605 18.22 -25.87 41.11
CA ASN A 605 19.11 -24.95 41.81
C ASN A 605 20.54 -25.51 41.74
N LYS A 606 21.53 -24.75 41.20
CA LYS A 606 22.97 -24.96 41.44
C LYS A 606 23.87 -23.89 40.80
N GLN A 607 24.96 -23.58 41.50
CA GLN A 607 26.08 -22.71 41.09
C GLN A 607 27.33 -23.55 40.76
N GLN A 608 28.22 -22.99 39.91
CA GLN A 608 29.70 -23.19 39.84
C GLN A 608 30.23 -24.66 39.64
N ASN A 609 31.36 -24.95 38.98
CA ASN A 609 32.65 -24.23 38.91
C ASN A 609 33.53 -24.70 37.72
N LYS A 610 34.60 -23.92 37.44
CA LYS A 610 35.81 -24.13 36.60
C LYS A 610 36.11 -25.49 35.91
N ALA A 611 36.55 -25.43 34.64
CA ALA A 611 37.84 -25.99 34.18
C ALA A 611 38.29 -25.43 32.81
N GLN A 612 39.60 -25.25 32.67
CA GLN A 612 40.38 -24.77 31.53
C GLN A 612 40.47 -25.79 30.37
N ASN A 613 40.57 -25.34 29.11
CA ASN A 613 41.82 -25.55 28.34
C ASN A 613 41.97 -24.61 27.12
N GLN A 614 43.17 -24.58 26.52
CA GLN A 614 43.68 -23.57 25.58
C GLN A 614 43.60 -24.00 24.11
N ASN A 615 43.44 -23.06 23.15
CA ASN A 615 44.50 -22.79 22.15
C ASN A 615 44.30 -21.52 21.29
N LYS A 616 45.38 -21.09 20.63
CA LYS A 616 45.60 -19.76 20.01
C LYS A 616 45.38 -19.71 18.49
N SER A 617 44.99 -18.54 17.97
CA SER A 617 45.64 -17.73 16.89
C SER A 617 44.67 -16.60 16.48
N GLN A 618 44.94 -15.29 16.66
CA GLN A 618 45.95 -14.38 16.08
C GLN A 618 45.83 -14.16 14.56
N GLY A 619 45.59 -12.91 14.16
CA GLY A 619 45.48 -12.48 12.75
C GLY A 619 45.09 -11.00 12.58
N LYS A 620 45.96 -10.07 13.00
CA LYS A 620 45.92 -8.63 12.63
C LYS A 620 47.01 -8.39 11.57
N PRO A 621 46.88 -7.40 10.68
CA PRO A 621 47.88 -6.32 10.74
C PRO A 621 47.33 -4.90 10.45
N GLN A 622 48.16 -3.90 10.77
CA GLN A 622 48.03 -2.49 10.39
C GLN A 622 49.24 -2.07 9.55
N ASN A 623 49.06 -1.27 8.50
CA ASN A 623 49.78 0.00 8.20
C ASN A 623 49.36 0.51 6.79
N LYS A 624 49.20 1.79 6.43
CA LYS A 624 49.85 3.11 6.72
C LYS A 624 51.05 3.48 5.82
N SER A 625 50.79 4.30 4.77
CA SER A 625 51.57 5.47 4.28
C SER A 625 50.98 5.92 2.91
N GLN A 626 50.54 7.19 2.73
CA GLN A 626 51.23 8.34 2.11
C GLN A 626 51.46 8.19 0.57
N ASN A 627 51.32 9.21 -0.30
CA ASN A 627 51.55 10.65 -0.07
C ASN A 627 50.81 11.58 -1.07
N GLU A 628 50.66 12.88 -0.72
CA GLU A 628 50.63 14.14 -1.54
C GLU A 628 49.84 14.23 -2.89
N ASN A 629 49.32 15.36 -3.40
CA ASN A 629 49.44 16.83 -3.20
C ASN A 629 48.04 17.47 -3.55
N SER A 630 47.68 18.76 -3.42
CA SER A 630 48.38 20.05 -3.22
C SER A 630 47.40 21.14 -2.70
N LYS A 631 47.94 22.25 -2.17
CA LYS A 631 47.23 23.54 -1.90
C LYS A 631 47.83 24.66 -2.76
N PRO A 632 47.07 25.73 -3.04
CA PRO A 632 47.48 27.09 -2.64
C PRO A 632 46.27 27.89 -2.06
N GLN A 633 46.37 29.08 -1.46
CA GLN A 633 47.39 29.80 -0.66
C GLN A 633 46.62 30.93 0.08
N ALA A 634 47.19 31.60 1.09
CA ALA A 634 46.47 32.62 1.88
C ALA A 634 47.21 33.97 1.97
N GLN A 635 46.42 35.05 2.07
CA GLN A 635 46.80 36.40 2.53
C GLN A 635 45.71 36.82 3.54
N SER A 636 45.98 37.04 4.84
CA SER A 636 46.51 38.27 5.48
C SER A 636 45.65 39.51 5.21
N ARG A 637 45.29 40.38 6.18
CA ARG A 637 45.58 40.51 7.63
C ARG A 637 44.55 41.49 8.22
N GLY A 638 44.13 41.35 9.50
CA GLY A 638 43.28 42.37 10.15
C GLY A 638 42.66 41.95 11.50
N LYS A 639 43.29 42.35 12.61
CA LYS A 639 42.74 42.34 13.99
C LYS A 639 41.99 43.69 14.22
N PRO A 640 41.13 43.88 15.26
CA PRO A 640 41.36 43.41 16.64
C PRO A 640 40.16 43.06 17.56
N GLN A 641 40.58 42.55 18.74
CA GLN A 641 40.01 42.71 20.09
C GLN A 641 38.77 41.93 20.58
N GLU A 642 38.93 41.46 21.82
CA GLU A 642 37.95 40.82 22.69
C GLU A 642 36.99 41.86 23.27
N GLN A 643 35.74 41.46 23.56
CA GLN A 643 35.14 41.66 24.90
C GLN A 643 33.81 40.89 25.10
N THR A 644 33.71 40.27 26.29
CA THR A 644 32.51 40.01 27.13
C THR A 644 31.19 39.49 26.53
N LYS A 645 30.72 38.35 27.09
CA LYS A 645 29.32 37.89 27.06
C LYS A 645 28.39 38.85 27.82
N PRO A 646 27.10 38.92 27.42
CA PRO A 646 26.01 39.13 28.36
C PRO A 646 24.99 37.98 28.35
N ALA A 647 24.69 37.44 29.52
CA ALA A 647 23.48 36.65 29.79
C ALA A 647 22.38 37.57 30.39
N ASN A 648 21.17 37.04 30.55
CA ASN A 648 20.01 37.67 31.21
C ASN A 648 19.33 38.88 30.51
N LEU A 649 18.47 38.58 29.53
CA LEU A 649 17.37 39.47 29.12
C LEU A 649 16.00 38.76 28.90
N ALA A 650 15.95 37.42 28.88
CA ALA A 650 14.73 36.66 28.59
C ALA A 650 13.69 36.59 29.75
N SER A 651 14.10 36.83 31.01
CA SER A 651 13.26 36.56 32.19
C SER A 651 12.33 37.70 32.62
N LYS A 652 12.48 38.92 32.07
CA LYS A 652 11.58 40.05 32.38
C LYS A 652 10.33 40.12 31.48
N ALA A 653 10.44 39.73 30.21
CA ALA A 653 9.32 39.81 29.25
C ALA A 653 8.13 38.88 29.64
N GLN A 654 8.40 37.70 30.19
CA GLN A 654 7.36 36.73 30.54
C GLN A 654 6.53 37.09 31.79
N LYS A 655 6.97 38.04 32.63
CA LYS A 655 6.18 38.51 33.79
C LYS A 655 5.14 39.56 33.38
N GLN A 656 5.50 40.55 32.55
CA GLN A 656 4.56 41.58 32.09
C GLN A 656 3.38 41.01 31.28
N VAL A 657 3.60 39.96 30.47
CA VAL A 657 2.51 39.31 29.71
C VAL A 657 1.50 38.61 30.64
N LYS A 658 1.94 38.03 31.77
CA LYS A 658 1.04 37.37 32.74
C LYS A 658 0.24 38.35 33.61
N GLU A 659 0.74 39.56 33.86
CA GLU A 659 -0.04 40.60 34.57
C GLU A 659 -1.13 41.21 33.68
N ASN A 660 -0.81 41.54 32.42
CA ASN A 660 -1.81 42.09 31.48
C ASN A 660 -2.95 41.10 31.17
N LEU A 661 -2.67 39.78 31.12
CA LEU A 661 -3.71 38.77 30.95
C LEU A 661 -4.65 38.65 32.18
N ARG A 662 -4.17 38.92 33.40
CA ARG A 662 -5.01 38.92 34.61
C ARG A 662 -5.89 40.17 34.71
N GLN A 663 -5.39 41.35 34.31
CA GLN A 663 -6.19 42.58 34.34
C GLN A 663 -7.36 42.52 33.33
N ASN A 664 -7.14 42.01 32.12
CA ASN A 664 -8.20 41.87 31.11
C ASN A 664 -9.31 40.87 31.52
N GLN A 665 -8.99 39.80 32.27
CA GLN A 665 -10.00 38.88 32.77
C GLN A 665 -10.93 39.53 33.81
N HIS A 666 -10.41 40.36 34.72
CA HIS A 666 -11.24 41.06 35.71
C HIS A 666 -12.15 42.13 35.09
N GLN A 667 -11.70 42.85 34.05
CA GLN A 667 -12.60 43.77 33.33
C GLN A 667 -13.74 43.04 32.60
N SER A 668 -13.49 41.84 32.06
CA SER A 668 -14.52 41.05 31.37
C SER A 668 -15.64 40.53 32.29
N GLN A 669 -15.35 40.31 33.57
CA GLN A 669 -16.34 39.84 34.56
C GLN A 669 -17.24 40.97 35.07
N ASN A 670 -16.70 42.19 35.26
CA ASN A 670 -17.48 43.34 35.72
C ASN A 670 -18.44 43.94 34.68
N GLN A 671 -18.33 43.56 33.39
CA GLN A 671 -19.31 43.94 32.36
C GLN A 671 -20.49 42.95 32.22
N LYS A 672 -20.44 41.78 32.87
CA LYS A 672 -21.54 40.79 32.86
C LYS A 672 -22.49 40.88 34.06
N SER A 673 -22.21 41.76 35.02
CA SER A 673 -23.06 42.03 36.20
C SER A 673 -23.89 43.31 36.09
N LYS A 674 -23.90 43.97 34.91
CA LYS A 674 -24.77 45.12 34.58
C LYS A 674 -25.40 44.96 33.19
N LYS A 675 -26.24 43.95 33.04
CA LYS A 675 -27.30 43.85 32.02
C LYS A 675 -28.42 42.95 32.53
#